data_AF-A0AAD6ENX8-F1
#
_entry.id   AF-A0AAD6ENX8-F1
#
_cell.length_a   1.000
_cell.length_b   1.000
_cell.length_c   1.000
_cell.angle_alpha   90.00
_cell.angle_beta   90.00
_cell.angle_gamma   90.00
#
_symmetry.space_group_name_H-M   'P 1'
#
loop_
_entity.id
_entity.type
_entity.pdbx_description
1 polymer ?
#
loop_
_entity_poly.entity_id
_entity_poly.type
_entity_poly.pdbx_seq_one_letter_code
_entity_poly.pdbx_strand_id
1 'polypeptide(L)'
;MAAASASCLFLDWTKIRVQKPTNIPRMTGFLAIIAPVSVVGSPLYSVSAEIRRSWSRVARVLVLIRIQLVIQADYGLVLFAFHGNQPDTGGQVVYILDQVRAFEEELLQRIKLMGLSIKPQILVVTRLIPDAKGTKCNQELEPIFNTNHSHILRVPFRTETGVLRQWVSRFDIYPYLERYAQDAAATIVDHMEGKPDLIIGNYSDGNLVASLVSTKLGITQGTIAHALEKTKYEDSDVNWKELDQKYHFSCQFTADMIAMNTSDFIITSTYQEIAGRKDKPGQYESHYAFTMPGLCRYATGINVFDPKFNIAAPGADQTVYFPYTQKQKRFTNFNPEIEELLYSNVENEEHVGYLADRKKPIIFSMARLDTVKNITGLVEWYGKNKRLRDLVNLVVVAGLLDPSKSKDREEIKEINKMKSLIQKYQLTGQIRWIRAQTDRNRNSELYRCIADTKGAFVQPALYEAFGLTVIEAMNCGLPTFATNQGGPAEIIVDGVSGFHINPLNGDESSNKIAEFFEKCRDDPSYWNKVSTDGLKRIMECYTWKIYATRVLNMGSMYGFWKQLNKEEKLAKQRYLQLFYNLQFRRLAKTVLIQTDPAQKTAAQQPAAGTSTASTANGTATAVVKKQPKERRTQSRLKRVVTDLFAPKFPVSKARRDSS
;
A
#
# COMPACT_ATOMS: atom_id res chain seq x y z
N MET A 1 35.82 10.91 33.49
CA MET A 1 34.91 11.64 34.41
C MET A 1 35.11 13.13 34.18
N ALA A 2 34.01 13.83 33.88
CA ALA A 2 33.69 15.25 34.07
C ALA A 2 34.75 16.33 33.75
N ALA A 3 34.42 17.53 33.29
CA ALA A 3 33.27 18.18 32.66
C ALA A 3 33.78 19.61 32.42
N ALA A 4 33.59 20.18 31.23
CA ALA A 4 33.79 21.61 31.04
C ALA A 4 32.75 22.10 30.04
N SER A 5 31.76 22.78 30.59
CA SER A 5 30.73 23.57 29.94
C SER A 5 31.35 24.74 29.17
N ALA A 6 30.98 24.91 27.90
CA ALA A 6 31.22 26.13 27.15
C ALA A 6 29.89 26.65 26.59
N SER A 7 29.54 27.84 27.05
CA SER A 7 28.37 28.63 26.69
C SER A 7 28.39 29.03 25.21
N CYS A 8 27.27 28.87 24.51
CA CYS A 8 27.07 29.40 23.16
C CYS A 8 26.93 30.93 23.19
N LEU A 9 27.93 31.61 22.62
CA LEU A 9 27.83 33.00 22.18
C LEU A 9 27.31 33.01 20.73
N PHE A 10 26.25 33.80 20.51
CA PHE A 10 25.75 34.19 19.19
C PHE A 10 26.86 34.90 18.40
N LEU A 11 27.09 34.47 17.16
CA LEU A 11 27.89 35.22 16.18
C LEU A 11 27.05 35.57 14.96
N ASP A 12 27.01 36.88 14.72
CA ASP A 12 26.35 37.65 13.68
C ASP A 12 27.00 37.39 12.30
N TRP A 13 26.20 36.94 11.33
CA TRP A 13 26.64 36.46 10.02
C TRP A 13 26.84 37.57 8.97
N THR A 14 26.97 38.83 9.37
CA THR A 14 27.03 39.96 8.43
C THR A 14 28.44 40.43 8.04
N LYS A 15 29.52 39.80 8.52
CA LYS A 15 30.90 40.28 8.25
C LYS A 15 31.96 39.20 8.00
N ILE A 16 31.76 38.33 7.00
CA ILE A 16 32.87 37.53 6.44
C ILE A 16 33.04 37.85 4.95
N ARG A 17 34.06 38.68 4.65
CA ARG A 17 34.64 38.84 3.31
C ARG A 17 35.48 37.60 3.00
N VAL A 18 35.06 36.80 2.03
CA VAL A 18 35.86 35.69 1.50
C VAL A 18 36.77 36.20 0.38
N GLN A 19 38.08 36.13 0.60
CA GLN A 19 39.09 36.26 -0.45
C GLN A 19 38.91 35.14 -1.49
N LYS A 20 38.95 35.49 -2.78
CA LYS A 20 38.94 34.52 -3.89
C LYS A 20 40.27 33.75 -3.95
N PRO A 21 40.25 32.41 -3.99
CA PRO A 21 41.34 31.64 -4.58
C PRO A 21 41.14 31.56 -6.09
N THR A 22 42.14 32.01 -6.83
CA THR A 22 42.32 31.80 -8.27
C THR A 22 42.65 30.33 -8.56
N ASN A 23 42.13 29.81 -9.68
CA ASN A 23 42.30 28.48 -10.29
C ASN A 23 41.38 27.34 -9.80
N ILE A 24 40.19 27.26 -10.40
CA ILE A 24 39.40 26.02 -10.57
C ILE A 24 38.92 25.97 -12.04
N PRO A 25 39.07 24.86 -12.79
CA PRO A 25 38.59 24.77 -14.16
C PRO A 25 37.06 24.88 -14.22
N ARG A 26 36.55 25.61 -15.20
CA ARG A 26 35.09 25.78 -15.44
C ARG A 26 34.40 24.43 -15.66
N MET A 27 33.76 23.90 -14.63
CA MET A 27 32.66 22.91 -14.73
C MET A 27 31.32 23.62 -14.57
N THR A 28 30.96 24.48 -15.51
CA THR A 28 29.59 25.01 -15.65
C THR A 28 28.84 24.12 -16.61
N GLY A 29 28.21 23.05 -16.10
CA GLY A 29 27.41 22.14 -16.94
C GLY A 29 26.43 21.23 -16.21
N PHE A 30 26.57 20.98 -14.90
CA PHE A 30 25.82 19.91 -14.24
C PHE A 30 24.90 20.32 -13.07
N LEU A 31 24.92 21.59 -12.63
CA LEU A 31 24.20 21.99 -11.40
C LEU A 31 22.75 22.47 -11.59
N ALA A 32 22.14 22.35 -12.77
CA ALA A 32 20.80 22.91 -13.04
C ALA A 32 19.67 21.86 -13.17
N ILE A 33 19.85 20.64 -12.66
CA ILE A 33 18.84 19.55 -12.76
C ILE A 33 18.06 19.32 -11.45
N ILE A 34 18.41 20.00 -10.35
CA ILE A 34 17.67 19.87 -9.09
C ILE A 34 17.28 21.27 -8.59
N ALA A 35 16.10 21.73 -9.01
CA ALA A 35 15.40 22.80 -8.33
C ALA A 35 13.92 22.41 -8.19
N PRO A 36 13.35 22.40 -6.98
CA PRO A 36 11.91 22.26 -6.80
C PRO A 36 11.22 23.45 -7.47
N VAL A 37 10.15 23.19 -8.21
CA VAL A 37 9.24 24.24 -8.70
C VAL A 37 8.47 24.76 -7.49
N SER A 38 9.08 25.66 -6.72
CA SER A 38 8.41 26.44 -5.67
C SER A 38 9.34 27.54 -5.15
N VAL A 39 9.62 28.56 -5.97
CA VAL A 39 9.76 29.98 -5.56
C VAL A 39 9.68 30.80 -6.86
N VAL A 40 8.58 31.52 -7.08
CA VAL A 40 8.50 32.57 -8.09
C VAL A 40 8.82 33.89 -7.39
N GLY A 41 9.95 34.50 -7.71
CA GLY A 41 10.26 35.87 -7.30
C GLY A 41 11.74 36.18 -7.15
N SER A 42 12.45 36.44 -8.26
CA SER A 42 13.42 37.55 -8.40
C SER A 42 14.15 37.52 -9.76
N PRO A 43 14.43 38.67 -10.41
CA PRO A 43 14.95 38.73 -11.78
C PRO A 43 16.45 39.04 -11.80
N LEU A 44 17.28 38.17 -12.39
CA LEU A 44 18.59 38.52 -12.98
C LEU A 44 19.08 37.30 -13.78
N TYR A 45 19.67 37.55 -14.96
CA TYR A 45 20.11 36.62 -16.03
C TYR A 45 19.11 36.30 -17.15
N SER A 46 18.97 37.26 -18.07
CA SER A 46 18.42 37.04 -19.41
C SER A 46 19.41 36.26 -20.28
N VAL A 47 19.10 35.01 -20.59
CA VAL A 47 19.65 34.31 -21.76
C VAL A 47 18.50 34.22 -22.76
N SER A 48 18.77 34.50 -24.03
CA SER A 48 17.74 34.64 -25.06
C SER A 48 16.79 33.44 -25.08
N ALA A 49 15.48 33.76 -25.11
CA ALA A 49 14.39 32.81 -24.93
C ALA A 49 14.34 31.72 -26.02
N GLU A 50 14.92 31.97 -27.19
CA GLU A 50 14.94 31.02 -28.31
C GLU A 50 16.03 29.95 -28.17
N ILE A 51 17.23 30.31 -27.67
CA ILE A 51 18.32 29.34 -27.51
C ILE A 51 18.05 28.40 -26.33
N ARG A 52 17.45 28.90 -25.22
CA ARG A 52 16.98 28.03 -24.12
C ARG A 52 15.85 27.10 -24.55
N ARG A 53 14.94 27.53 -25.45
CA ARG A 53 13.81 26.70 -25.91
C ARG A 53 14.24 25.61 -26.88
N SER A 54 15.18 25.87 -27.79
CA SER A 54 15.64 24.85 -28.75
C SER A 54 16.58 23.82 -28.12
N TRP A 55 17.52 24.21 -27.26
CA TRP A 55 18.46 23.26 -26.64
C TRP A 55 17.85 22.44 -25.49
N SER A 56 16.93 23.00 -24.70
CA SER A 56 16.22 22.23 -23.68
C SER A 56 15.22 21.25 -24.27
N ARG A 57 14.62 21.55 -25.44
CA ARG A 57 13.78 20.59 -26.15
C ARG A 57 14.61 19.51 -26.79
N VAL A 58 15.66 19.82 -27.56
CA VAL A 58 16.42 18.79 -28.28
C VAL A 58 17.23 17.89 -27.34
N ALA A 59 17.86 18.42 -26.28
CA ALA A 59 18.60 17.59 -25.31
C ALA A 59 17.70 16.82 -24.34
N ARG A 60 16.57 17.39 -23.87
CA ARG A 60 15.59 16.61 -23.08
C ARG A 60 14.87 15.60 -23.94
N VAL A 61 14.53 15.93 -25.19
CA VAL A 61 13.86 15.00 -26.10
C VAL A 61 14.81 13.87 -26.47
N LEU A 62 16.09 14.10 -26.79
CA LEU A 62 17.02 13.01 -27.10
C LEU A 62 17.43 12.17 -25.88
N VAL A 63 17.56 12.76 -24.69
CA VAL A 63 17.89 12.02 -23.46
C VAL A 63 16.65 11.32 -22.89
N LEU A 64 15.46 11.93 -22.92
CA LEU A 64 14.21 11.25 -22.55
C LEU A 64 13.86 10.18 -23.57
N ILE A 65 13.96 10.45 -24.88
CA ILE A 65 13.75 9.44 -25.93
C ILE A 65 14.79 8.32 -25.79
N ARG A 66 16.07 8.58 -25.48
CA ARG A 66 17.03 7.50 -25.21
C ARG A 66 16.77 6.76 -23.89
N ILE A 67 16.36 7.43 -22.82
CA ILE A 67 15.98 6.76 -21.55
C ILE A 67 14.68 5.94 -21.72
N GLN A 68 13.76 6.38 -22.58
CA GLN A 68 12.56 5.64 -22.97
C GLN A 68 12.89 4.48 -23.94
N LEU A 69 13.81 4.68 -24.89
CA LEU A 69 14.27 3.68 -25.89
C LEU A 69 15.20 2.62 -25.30
N VAL A 70 15.87 2.88 -24.17
CA VAL A 70 16.74 1.91 -23.49
C VAL A 70 15.92 0.85 -22.73
N ILE A 71 14.60 1.01 -22.66
CA ILE A 71 13.71 -0.03 -22.15
C ILE A 71 13.37 -0.96 -23.33
N GLN A 72 14.28 -1.91 -23.55
CA GLN A 72 14.18 -2.92 -24.60
C GLN A 72 13.01 -3.88 -24.35
N ALA A 73 12.44 -4.36 -25.45
CA ALA A 73 11.62 -5.57 -25.65
C ALA A 73 11.04 -6.26 -24.39
N ASP A 74 9.71 -6.33 -24.34
CA ASP A 74 8.89 -7.05 -23.35
C ASP A 74 8.82 -6.42 -21.95
N TYR A 75 8.02 -5.35 -21.80
CA TYR A 75 7.81 -4.67 -20.52
C TYR A 75 7.17 -5.58 -19.48
N GLY A 76 7.97 -6.05 -18.53
CA GLY A 76 7.57 -6.90 -17.43
C GLY A 76 7.51 -6.17 -16.09
N LEU A 77 6.34 -6.11 -15.46
CA LEU A 77 6.14 -5.56 -14.12
C LEU A 77 5.73 -6.66 -13.13
N VAL A 78 6.41 -6.74 -11.99
CA VAL A 78 6.05 -7.67 -10.90
C VAL A 78 5.73 -6.92 -9.62
N LEU A 79 4.60 -7.27 -8.99
CA LEU A 79 4.18 -6.77 -7.69
C LEU A 79 4.10 -7.92 -6.69
N PHE A 80 4.83 -7.84 -5.58
CA PHE A 80 4.69 -8.83 -4.50
C PHE A 80 3.69 -8.36 -3.45
N ALA A 81 2.73 -9.21 -3.09
CA ALA A 81 1.81 -8.98 -1.95
C ALA A 81 1.24 -10.30 -1.43
N PHE A 82 1.17 -10.51 -0.12
CA PHE A 82 0.68 -11.76 0.46
C PHE A 82 -0.71 -11.59 1.06
N HIS A 83 -1.75 -12.02 0.35
CA HIS A 83 -3.13 -11.90 0.80
C HIS A 83 -3.97 -13.09 0.32
N GLY A 84 -4.91 -13.53 1.16
CA GLY A 84 -6.06 -14.35 0.78
C GLY A 84 -7.27 -13.93 1.63
N ASN A 85 -8.52 -14.07 1.13
CA ASN A 85 -9.79 -13.48 1.65
C ASN A 85 -10.17 -13.78 3.13
N GLN A 86 -9.24 -13.59 4.04
CA GLN A 86 -9.24 -13.87 5.47
C GLN A 86 -8.69 -12.62 6.19
N PRO A 87 -8.68 -12.54 7.54
CA PRO A 87 -8.43 -11.34 8.36
C PRO A 87 -7.30 -10.36 7.97
N ASP A 88 -6.33 -10.77 7.13
CA ASP A 88 -5.27 -9.90 6.60
C ASP A 88 -5.60 -9.25 5.23
N THR A 89 -6.75 -9.52 4.61
CA THR A 89 -7.19 -8.91 3.33
C THR A 89 -7.91 -7.59 3.57
N GLY A 90 -7.29 -6.49 3.13
CA GLY A 90 -7.84 -5.14 3.28
C GLY A 90 -7.50 -4.21 2.11
N GLY A 91 -7.34 -2.92 2.42
CA GLY A 91 -7.13 -1.86 1.43
C GLY A 91 -5.92 -2.06 0.50
N GLN A 92 -4.91 -2.82 0.92
CA GLN A 92 -3.76 -3.16 0.07
C GLN A 92 -4.15 -3.95 -1.19
N VAL A 93 -5.10 -4.88 -1.10
CA VAL A 93 -5.54 -5.66 -2.27
C VAL A 93 -6.30 -4.76 -3.25
N VAL A 94 -7.19 -3.90 -2.74
CA VAL A 94 -7.90 -2.91 -3.56
C VAL A 94 -6.91 -1.97 -4.25
N TYR A 95 -5.91 -1.48 -3.50
CA TYR A 95 -4.84 -0.64 -4.03
C TYR A 95 -4.12 -1.32 -5.20
N ILE A 96 -3.64 -2.56 -5.02
CA ILE A 96 -2.86 -3.27 -6.03
C ILE A 96 -3.71 -3.57 -7.28
N LEU A 97 -4.97 -3.99 -7.11
CA LEU A 97 -5.82 -4.32 -8.25
C LEU A 97 -6.15 -3.07 -9.08
N ASP A 98 -6.45 -1.94 -8.44
CA ASP A 98 -6.69 -0.68 -9.15
C ASP A 98 -5.38 -0.12 -9.77
N GLN A 99 -4.26 -0.26 -9.07
CA GLN A 99 -2.92 0.11 -9.55
C GLN A 99 -2.53 -0.64 -10.83
N VAL A 100 -2.75 -1.95 -10.86
CA VAL A 100 -2.38 -2.80 -12.01
C VAL A 100 -3.19 -2.44 -13.26
N ARG A 101 -4.49 -2.19 -13.12
CA ARG A 101 -5.32 -1.72 -14.25
C ARG A 101 -4.78 -0.42 -14.83
N ALA A 102 -4.42 0.52 -13.97
CA ALA A 102 -3.89 1.80 -14.40
C ALA A 102 -2.48 1.69 -15.01
N PHE A 103 -1.64 0.78 -14.49
CA PHE A 103 -0.36 0.49 -15.13
C PHE A 103 -0.52 -0.10 -16.51
N GLU A 104 -1.42 -1.07 -16.71
CA GLU A 104 -1.64 -1.66 -18.02
C GLU A 104 -2.15 -0.62 -19.02
N GLU A 105 -3.12 0.21 -18.64
CA GLU A 105 -3.64 1.27 -19.50
C GLU A 105 -2.53 2.24 -19.93
N GLU A 106 -1.72 2.72 -18.97
CA GLU A 106 -0.61 3.64 -19.23
C GLU A 106 0.51 2.99 -20.05
N LEU A 107 0.83 1.71 -19.79
CA LEU A 107 1.82 0.96 -20.57
C LEU A 107 1.37 0.77 -22.01
N LEU A 108 0.12 0.35 -22.23
CA LEU A 108 -0.45 0.21 -23.57
C LEU A 108 -0.43 1.55 -24.32
N GLN A 109 -0.78 2.64 -23.65
CA GLN A 109 -0.70 3.98 -24.23
C GLN A 109 0.74 4.34 -24.62
N ARG A 110 1.72 4.11 -23.73
CA ARG A 110 3.15 4.37 -23.99
C ARG A 110 3.69 3.55 -25.15
N ILE A 111 3.41 2.25 -25.17
CA ILE A 111 3.82 1.32 -26.22
C ILE A 111 3.29 1.80 -27.58
N LYS A 112 2.00 2.15 -27.64
CA LYS A 112 1.36 2.69 -28.85
C LYS A 112 2.01 4.01 -29.30
N LEU A 113 2.26 4.94 -28.38
CA LEU A 113 2.91 6.23 -28.69
C LEU A 113 4.36 6.06 -29.20
N MET A 114 5.05 5.02 -28.77
CA MET A 114 6.40 4.68 -29.23
C MET A 114 6.42 3.89 -30.55
N GLY A 115 5.25 3.52 -31.09
CA GLY A 115 5.17 2.73 -32.32
C GLY A 115 5.65 1.28 -32.15
N LEU A 116 5.61 0.75 -30.92
CA LEU A 116 5.99 -0.62 -30.61
C LEU A 116 4.77 -1.54 -30.66
N SER A 117 5.00 -2.81 -30.99
CA SER A 117 3.95 -3.86 -31.04
C SER A 117 4.06 -4.88 -29.91
N ILE A 118 4.89 -4.59 -28.89
CA ILE A 118 5.07 -5.46 -27.73
C ILE A 118 3.81 -5.45 -26.86
N LYS A 119 3.54 -6.57 -26.18
CA LYS A 119 2.46 -6.66 -25.20
C LYS A 119 3.10 -6.52 -23.81
N PRO A 120 2.61 -5.61 -22.95
CA PRO A 120 3.10 -5.56 -21.58
C PRO A 120 2.75 -6.88 -20.87
N GLN A 121 3.43 -7.21 -19.78
CA GLN A 121 3.04 -8.27 -18.87
C GLN A 121 3.13 -7.77 -17.43
N ILE A 122 2.05 -7.91 -16.67
CA ILE A 122 2.01 -7.55 -15.25
C ILE A 122 1.64 -8.77 -14.40
N LEU A 123 2.51 -9.13 -13.45
CA LEU A 123 2.28 -10.23 -12.51
C LEU A 123 2.14 -9.71 -11.09
N VAL A 124 1.00 -9.98 -10.45
CA VAL A 124 0.81 -9.83 -9.01
C VAL A 124 1.15 -11.17 -8.37
N VAL A 125 2.32 -11.25 -7.75
CA VAL A 125 2.87 -12.47 -7.18
C VAL A 125 2.52 -12.57 -5.69
N THR A 126 1.87 -13.67 -5.33
CA THR A 126 1.33 -13.89 -3.98
C THR A 126 1.39 -15.37 -3.60
N ARG A 127 0.86 -15.74 -2.43
CA ARG A 127 0.88 -17.11 -1.94
C ARG A 127 -0.24 -17.96 -2.55
N LEU A 128 0.10 -19.18 -2.96
CA LEU A 128 -0.87 -20.25 -3.21
C LEU A 128 -1.28 -20.90 -1.88
N ILE A 129 -2.60 -20.94 -1.62
CA ILE A 129 -3.17 -21.55 -0.41
C ILE A 129 -4.10 -22.69 -0.85
N PRO A 130 -3.60 -23.94 -0.92
CA PRO A 130 -4.38 -25.10 -1.36
C PRO A 130 -5.71 -25.30 -0.64
N ASP A 131 -5.76 -25.04 0.67
CA ASP A 131 -6.95 -25.32 1.49
C ASP A 131 -7.93 -24.13 1.56
N ALA A 132 -7.70 -23.07 0.77
CA ALA A 132 -8.57 -21.91 0.76
C ALA A 132 -9.93 -22.24 0.09
N LYS A 133 -10.96 -22.46 0.91
CA LYS A 133 -12.34 -22.72 0.45
C LYS A 133 -13.07 -21.42 0.11
N GLY A 134 -13.90 -21.44 -0.93
CA GLY A 134 -14.74 -20.30 -1.34
C GLY A 134 -13.98 -19.14 -1.98
N THR A 135 -12.71 -19.34 -2.37
CA THR A 135 -11.86 -18.32 -3.00
C THR A 135 -11.07 -18.94 -4.16
N LYS A 136 -10.42 -18.11 -4.97
CA LYS A 136 -9.48 -18.55 -6.01
C LYS A 136 -8.02 -18.60 -5.51
N CYS A 137 -7.78 -18.52 -4.20
CA CYS A 137 -6.43 -18.53 -3.64
C CYS A 137 -5.69 -19.87 -3.83
N ASN A 138 -6.39 -20.92 -4.25
CA ASN A 138 -5.84 -22.22 -4.61
C ASN A 138 -5.56 -22.37 -6.12
N GLN A 139 -5.80 -21.33 -6.94
CA GLN A 139 -5.50 -21.30 -8.37
C GLN A 139 -4.13 -20.65 -8.59
N GLU A 140 -3.24 -21.33 -9.32
CA GLU A 140 -1.88 -20.84 -9.56
C GLU A 140 -1.85 -19.55 -10.38
N LEU A 141 -2.71 -19.43 -11.39
CA LEU A 141 -2.79 -18.26 -12.26
C LEU A 141 -4.24 -17.79 -12.36
N GLU A 142 -4.46 -16.49 -12.18
CA GLU A 142 -5.76 -15.86 -12.26
C GLU A 142 -5.68 -14.55 -13.06
N PRO A 143 -6.45 -14.36 -14.15
CA PRO A 143 -6.48 -13.09 -14.87
C PRO A 143 -7.13 -12.01 -13.99
N ILE A 144 -6.59 -10.79 -14.04
CA ILE A 144 -7.14 -9.65 -13.30
C ILE A 144 -8.36 -9.10 -14.07
N PHE A 145 -9.44 -8.81 -13.35
CA PHE A 145 -10.65 -8.28 -13.99
C PHE A 145 -10.40 -6.91 -14.63
N ASN A 146 -10.97 -6.69 -15.83
CA ASN A 146 -10.76 -5.49 -16.67
C ASN A 146 -9.30 -5.26 -17.09
N THR A 147 -8.57 -6.34 -17.35
CA THR A 147 -7.19 -6.33 -17.88
C THR A 147 -7.04 -7.37 -18.99
N ASN A 148 -6.12 -7.16 -19.92
CA ASN A 148 -5.81 -8.11 -20.99
C ASN A 148 -4.45 -8.80 -20.78
N HIS A 149 -3.55 -8.16 -20.03
CA HIS A 149 -2.16 -8.56 -19.90
C HIS A 149 -1.67 -8.67 -18.46
N SER A 150 -2.61 -8.66 -17.50
CA SER A 150 -2.31 -8.68 -16.08
C SER A 150 -2.86 -9.92 -15.38
N HIS A 151 -2.03 -10.58 -14.59
CA HIS A 151 -2.37 -11.83 -13.91
C HIS A 151 -1.92 -11.83 -12.46
N ILE A 152 -2.65 -12.55 -11.61
CA ILE A 152 -2.20 -12.95 -10.28
C ILE A 152 -1.50 -14.30 -10.42
N LEU A 153 -0.26 -14.38 -9.98
CA LEU A 153 0.56 -15.59 -9.94
C LEU A 153 0.74 -16.04 -8.49
N ARG A 154 0.32 -17.25 -8.16
CA ARG A 154 0.35 -17.79 -6.80
C ARG A 154 1.41 -18.87 -6.66
N VAL A 155 2.40 -18.62 -5.82
CA VAL A 155 3.49 -19.56 -5.53
C VAL A 155 3.29 -20.15 -4.13
N PRO A 156 3.39 -21.48 -3.93
CA PRO A 156 3.17 -22.08 -2.61
C PRO A 156 4.33 -21.78 -1.65
N PHE A 157 4.01 -21.68 -0.37
CA PHE A 157 5.02 -21.89 0.66
C PHE A 157 5.38 -23.35 0.78
N ARG A 158 6.65 -23.60 1.11
CA ARG A 158 7.20 -24.94 1.27
C ARG A 158 7.93 -25.06 2.60
N THR A 159 7.72 -26.17 3.27
CA THR A 159 8.49 -26.65 4.42
C THR A 159 9.34 -27.84 3.97
N GLU A 160 10.12 -28.40 4.89
CA GLU A 160 10.84 -29.66 4.67
C GLU A 160 9.90 -30.82 4.32
N THR A 161 8.63 -30.76 4.76
CA THR A 161 7.62 -31.81 4.55
C THR A 161 6.73 -31.59 3.32
N GLY A 162 6.98 -30.54 2.53
CA GLY A 162 6.27 -30.27 1.27
C GLY A 162 5.57 -28.91 1.23
N VAL A 163 4.47 -28.82 0.48
CA VAL A 163 3.70 -27.57 0.34
C VAL A 163 2.89 -27.29 1.61
N LEU A 164 3.01 -26.08 2.15
CA LEU A 164 2.21 -25.63 3.29
C LEU A 164 0.81 -25.23 2.83
N ARG A 165 -0.20 -25.97 3.30
CA ARG A 165 -1.55 -25.92 2.74
C ARG A 165 -2.46 -24.86 3.37
N GLN A 166 -2.33 -24.64 4.68
CA GLN A 166 -3.15 -23.71 5.44
C GLN A 166 -2.71 -22.25 5.35
N TRP A 167 -3.61 -21.31 5.62
CA TRP A 167 -3.29 -19.89 5.79
C TRP A 167 -2.32 -19.66 6.96
N VAL A 168 -1.48 -18.63 6.84
CA VAL A 168 -0.52 -18.20 7.86
C VAL A 168 -0.68 -16.70 8.03
N SER A 169 -0.66 -16.20 9.27
CA SER A 169 -0.73 -14.77 9.54
C SER A 169 0.47 -14.04 8.97
N ARG A 170 0.29 -12.78 8.55
CA ARG A 170 1.39 -11.90 8.12
C ARG A 170 2.51 -11.75 9.16
N PHE A 171 2.22 -11.92 10.45
CA PHE A 171 3.23 -11.88 11.52
C PHE A 171 4.07 -13.17 11.58
N ASP A 172 3.54 -14.30 11.12
CA ASP A 172 4.18 -15.62 11.23
C ASP A 172 4.88 -16.07 9.93
N ILE A 173 4.96 -15.17 8.94
CA ILE A 173 5.29 -15.53 7.56
C ILE A 173 6.80 -15.64 7.28
N TYR A 174 7.62 -15.03 8.14
CA TYR A 174 9.05 -14.82 7.92
C TYR A 174 9.89 -16.08 7.65
N PRO A 175 9.65 -17.25 8.28
CA PRO A 175 10.38 -18.49 7.97
C PRO A 175 10.30 -18.91 6.50
N TYR A 176 9.21 -18.57 5.82
CA TYR A 176 8.90 -19.06 4.48
C TYR A 176 9.44 -18.16 3.38
N LEU A 177 9.71 -16.89 3.67
CA LEU A 177 9.95 -15.84 2.67
C LEU A 177 11.21 -16.07 1.85
N GLU A 178 12.27 -16.64 2.42
CA GLU A 178 13.50 -16.91 1.67
C GLU A 178 13.28 -17.95 0.58
N ARG A 179 12.68 -19.09 0.96
CA ARG A 179 12.39 -20.16 0.00
C ARG A 179 11.37 -19.69 -1.03
N TYR A 180 10.35 -18.96 -0.58
CA TYR A 180 9.37 -18.36 -1.47
C TYR A 180 10.02 -17.41 -2.49
N ALA A 181 10.96 -16.54 -2.09
CA ALA A 181 11.65 -15.65 -3.02
C ALA A 181 12.44 -16.42 -4.09
N GLN A 182 13.03 -17.57 -3.72
CA GLN A 182 13.72 -18.44 -4.68
C GLN A 182 12.77 -19.07 -5.69
N ASP A 183 11.66 -19.64 -5.19
CA ASP A 183 10.65 -20.31 -6.01
C ASP A 183 9.93 -19.29 -6.91
N ALA A 184 9.51 -18.15 -6.35
CA ALA A 184 8.87 -17.07 -7.08
C ALA A 184 9.77 -16.49 -8.17
N ALA A 185 11.06 -16.25 -7.90
CA ALA A 185 11.99 -15.78 -8.93
C ALA A 185 12.09 -16.76 -10.12
N ALA A 186 12.04 -18.07 -9.87
CA ALA A 186 12.06 -19.07 -10.94
C ALA A 186 10.76 -19.05 -11.73
N THR A 187 9.60 -19.06 -11.06
CA THR A 187 8.29 -19.04 -11.71
C THR A 187 8.04 -17.75 -12.50
N ILE A 188 8.48 -16.61 -11.99
CA ILE A 188 8.38 -15.31 -12.69
C ILE A 188 9.15 -15.36 -14.01
N VAL A 189 10.41 -15.80 -13.99
CA VAL A 189 11.26 -15.82 -15.19
C VAL A 189 10.71 -16.81 -16.22
N ASP A 190 10.17 -17.94 -15.77
CA ASP A 190 9.53 -18.93 -16.64
C ASP A 190 8.27 -18.36 -17.29
N HIS A 191 7.39 -17.72 -16.51
CA HIS A 191 6.13 -17.18 -17.00
C HIS A 191 6.28 -15.97 -17.93
N MET A 192 7.24 -15.08 -17.63
CA MET A 192 7.49 -13.88 -18.43
C MET A 192 8.40 -14.14 -19.63
N GLU A 193 8.92 -15.37 -19.76
CA GLU A 193 9.94 -15.74 -20.76
C GLU A 193 11.19 -14.83 -20.72
N GLY A 194 11.47 -14.25 -19.55
CA GLY A 194 12.42 -13.15 -19.41
C GLY A 194 12.51 -12.60 -17.99
N LYS A 195 13.40 -11.64 -17.78
CA LYS A 195 13.49 -10.92 -16.50
C LYS A 195 12.51 -9.74 -16.53
N PRO A 196 11.82 -9.43 -15.43
CA PRO A 196 11.05 -8.19 -15.35
C PRO A 196 11.95 -6.95 -15.41
N ASP A 197 11.38 -5.83 -15.84
CA ASP A 197 12.05 -4.52 -15.88
C ASP A 197 11.93 -3.79 -14.55
N LEU A 198 10.84 -4.04 -13.83
CA LEU A 198 10.53 -3.40 -12.56
C LEU A 198 9.89 -4.38 -11.58
N ILE A 199 10.36 -4.35 -10.33
CA ILE A 199 9.74 -5.05 -9.21
C ILE A 199 9.26 -4.02 -8.19
N ILE A 200 8.00 -4.14 -7.76
CA ILE A 200 7.43 -3.34 -6.67
C ILE A 200 7.10 -4.27 -5.50
N GLY A 201 7.80 -4.06 -4.38
CA GLY A 201 7.43 -4.67 -3.11
C GLY A 201 6.25 -3.94 -2.47
N ASN A 202 5.36 -4.68 -1.80
CA ASN A 202 4.28 -4.11 -1.01
C ASN A 202 4.27 -4.71 0.39
N TYR A 203 4.20 -3.85 1.42
CA TYR A 203 4.26 -4.23 2.84
C TYR A 203 5.57 -4.95 3.23
N SER A 204 5.79 -5.23 4.52
CA SER A 204 7.08 -5.71 5.04
C SER A 204 7.59 -6.98 4.34
N ASP A 205 6.72 -7.98 4.17
CA ASP A 205 7.02 -9.28 3.57
C ASP A 205 7.24 -9.18 2.05
N GLY A 206 6.34 -8.51 1.32
CA GLY A 206 6.49 -8.27 -0.10
C GLY A 206 7.70 -7.38 -0.43
N ASN A 207 8.01 -6.41 0.42
CA ASN A 207 9.21 -5.57 0.31
C ASN A 207 10.50 -6.38 0.53
N LEU A 208 10.51 -7.29 1.50
CA LEU A 208 11.65 -8.18 1.70
C LEU A 208 11.84 -9.14 0.53
N VAL A 209 10.77 -9.79 0.06
CA VAL A 209 10.84 -10.70 -1.10
C VAL A 209 11.27 -9.95 -2.36
N ALA A 210 10.71 -8.76 -2.61
CA ALA A 210 11.14 -7.90 -3.71
C ALA A 210 12.63 -7.58 -3.62
N SER A 211 13.16 -7.32 -2.42
CA SER A 211 14.59 -7.04 -2.19
C SER A 211 15.48 -8.24 -2.53
N LEU A 212 15.05 -9.46 -2.18
CA LEU A 212 15.79 -10.68 -2.49
C LEU A 212 15.76 -10.99 -4.00
N VAL A 213 14.59 -10.85 -4.63
CA VAL A 213 14.41 -11.13 -6.05
C VAL A 213 15.09 -10.08 -6.92
N SER A 214 14.96 -8.78 -6.59
CA SER A 214 15.60 -7.67 -7.32
C SER A 214 17.13 -7.80 -7.30
N THR A 215 17.69 -8.12 -6.13
CA THR A 215 19.13 -8.33 -5.95
C THR A 215 19.62 -9.52 -6.76
N LYS A 216 18.88 -10.64 -6.74
CA LYS A 216 19.24 -11.85 -7.49
C LYS A 216 19.18 -11.64 -9.01
N LEU A 217 18.16 -10.93 -9.50
CA LEU A 217 17.93 -10.78 -10.94
C LEU A 217 18.61 -9.53 -11.53
N GLY A 218 19.00 -8.57 -10.70
CA GLY A 218 19.63 -7.30 -11.10
C GLY A 218 18.62 -6.19 -11.46
N ILE A 219 17.37 -6.29 -11.01
CA ILE A 219 16.23 -5.49 -11.52
C ILE A 219 15.96 -4.25 -10.66
N THR A 220 15.47 -3.17 -11.27
CA THR A 220 15.08 -1.95 -10.55
C THR A 220 13.98 -2.26 -9.53
N GLN A 221 14.13 -1.75 -8.30
CA GLN A 221 13.18 -2.03 -7.23
C GLN A 221 12.50 -0.76 -6.69
N GLY A 222 11.17 -0.75 -6.74
CA GLY A 222 10.31 0.13 -5.94
C GLY A 222 9.78 -0.59 -4.70
N THR A 223 9.47 0.15 -3.64
CA THR A 223 8.76 -0.38 -2.45
C THR A 223 7.63 0.54 -2.02
N ILE A 224 6.51 -0.03 -1.59
CA ILE A 224 5.38 0.65 -0.96
C ILE A 224 5.18 0.01 0.42
N ALA A 225 5.25 0.80 1.50
CA ALA A 225 5.05 0.25 2.84
C ALA A 225 3.58 -0.10 3.11
N HIS A 226 2.63 0.72 2.64
CA HIS A 226 1.21 0.72 3.03
C HIS A 226 0.98 1.07 4.51
N ALA A 227 1.74 0.46 5.41
CA ALA A 227 1.82 0.79 6.83
C ALA A 227 3.17 0.34 7.41
N LEU A 228 3.68 1.07 8.40
CA LEU A 228 4.83 0.65 9.21
C LEU A 228 4.38 0.37 10.64
N GLU A 229 4.35 -0.91 11.03
CA GLU A 229 3.74 -1.37 12.28
C GLU A 229 4.40 -0.75 13.53
N LYS A 230 5.70 -0.38 13.46
CA LYS A 230 6.39 0.34 14.55
C LYS A 230 5.68 1.61 15.01
N THR A 231 4.98 2.29 14.11
CA THR A 231 4.22 3.51 14.44
C THR A 231 2.78 3.25 14.88
N LYS A 232 2.28 2.04 14.64
CA LYS A 232 0.93 1.61 15.03
C LYS A 232 0.92 0.95 16.41
N TYR A 233 2.04 0.35 16.80
CA TYR A 233 2.25 -0.22 18.13
C TYR A 233 3.27 0.65 18.88
N GLU A 234 2.77 1.49 19.77
CA GLU A 234 3.59 2.40 20.57
C GLU A 234 4.63 1.64 21.40
N ASP A 235 5.84 2.17 21.47
CA ASP A 235 7.01 1.57 22.13
C ASP A 235 7.32 0.12 21.74
N SER A 236 6.82 -0.35 20.59
CA SER A 236 6.99 -1.74 20.15
C SER A 236 8.44 -2.10 19.81
N ASP A 237 9.29 -1.11 19.55
CA ASP A 237 10.73 -1.29 19.37
C ASP A 237 11.46 -1.48 20.71
N VAL A 238 11.14 -0.67 21.72
CA VAL A 238 11.74 -0.80 23.07
C VAL A 238 11.22 -2.06 23.77
N ASN A 239 9.93 -2.33 23.68
CA ASN A 239 9.24 -3.46 24.32
C ASN A 239 9.13 -4.70 23.42
N TRP A 240 9.95 -4.77 22.37
CA TRP A 240 9.84 -5.79 21.33
C TRP A 240 9.85 -7.22 21.88
N LYS A 241 10.66 -7.52 22.91
CA LYS A 241 10.79 -8.87 23.48
C LYS A 241 9.48 -9.45 23.99
N GLU A 242 8.66 -8.62 24.62
CA GLU A 242 7.36 -9.04 25.17
C GLU A 242 6.35 -9.26 24.03
N LEU A 243 6.45 -8.44 22.98
CA LEU A 243 5.56 -8.48 21.83
C LEU A 243 5.99 -9.55 20.79
N ASP A 244 7.24 -10.00 20.82
CA ASP A 244 7.83 -10.84 19.78
C ASP A 244 7.19 -12.24 19.72
N GLN A 245 6.67 -12.75 20.83
CA GLN A 245 5.97 -14.04 20.86
C GLN A 245 4.69 -14.04 20.03
N LYS A 246 4.07 -12.87 19.85
CA LYS A 246 2.77 -12.72 19.17
C LYS A 246 2.89 -12.06 17.81
N TYR A 247 3.76 -11.07 17.67
CA TYR A 247 3.83 -10.22 16.48
C TYR A 247 5.13 -10.38 15.69
N HIS A 248 6.15 -11.03 16.26
CA HIS A 248 7.45 -11.23 15.62
C HIS A 248 8.05 -9.92 15.05
N PHE A 249 7.94 -8.82 15.82
CA PHE A 249 8.44 -7.51 15.43
C PHE A 249 9.95 -7.48 15.21
N SER A 250 10.72 -8.38 15.84
CA SER A 250 12.14 -8.56 15.54
C SER A 250 12.39 -8.89 14.08
N CYS A 251 11.62 -9.80 13.50
CA CYS A 251 11.65 -10.13 12.08
C CYS A 251 11.15 -8.96 11.23
N GLN A 252 10.01 -8.37 11.61
CA GLN A 252 9.35 -7.32 10.82
C GLN A 252 10.22 -6.07 10.68
N PHE A 253 10.69 -5.50 11.79
CA PHE A 253 11.50 -4.27 11.76
C PHE A 253 12.84 -4.52 11.07
N THR A 254 13.41 -5.72 11.21
CA THR A 254 14.61 -6.09 10.46
C THR A 254 14.33 -6.16 8.96
N ALA A 255 13.20 -6.75 8.54
CA ALA A 255 12.79 -6.84 7.14
C ALA A 255 12.52 -5.46 6.52
N ASP A 256 11.81 -4.59 7.25
CA ASP A 256 11.55 -3.20 6.86
C ASP A 256 12.86 -2.46 6.64
N MET A 257 13.79 -2.54 7.60
CA MET A 257 15.09 -1.88 7.51
C MET A 257 15.93 -2.36 6.32
N ILE A 258 15.90 -3.65 6.01
CA ILE A 258 16.56 -4.21 4.83
C ILE A 258 15.93 -3.66 3.56
N ALA A 259 14.60 -3.69 3.45
CA ALA A 259 13.93 -3.32 2.22
C ALA A 259 13.96 -1.81 1.93
N MET A 260 13.79 -0.96 2.96
CA MET A 260 13.94 0.50 2.85
C MET A 260 15.31 0.90 2.27
N ASN A 261 16.35 0.15 2.66
CA ASN A 261 17.71 0.44 2.23
C ASN A 261 18.10 -0.24 0.93
N THR A 262 17.47 -1.37 0.57
CA THR A 262 17.70 -2.07 -0.69
C THR A 262 17.00 -1.39 -1.87
N SER A 263 15.84 -0.77 -1.64
CA SER A 263 15.03 -0.15 -2.69
C SER A 263 15.79 0.94 -3.47
N ASP A 264 15.57 0.96 -4.79
CA ASP A 264 16.07 2.04 -5.65
C ASP A 264 15.21 3.29 -5.47
N PHE A 265 13.91 3.13 -5.24
CA PHE A 265 12.98 4.20 -4.86
C PHE A 265 11.87 3.69 -3.92
N ILE A 266 11.32 4.59 -3.13
CA ILE A 266 10.22 4.35 -2.19
C ILE A 266 9.04 5.20 -2.62
N ILE A 267 7.87 4.59 -2.75
CA ILE A 267 6.62 5.27 -3.03
C ILE A 267 5.84 5.37 -1.72
N THR A 268 5.39 6.58 -1.42
CA THR A 268 4.49 6.88 -0.31
C THR A 268 3.22 7.54 -0.82
N SER A 269 2.13 7.41 -0.07
CA SER A 269 0.85 8.02 -0.44
C SER A 269 0.77 9.48 -0.02
N THR A 270 1.54 9.89 1.00
CA THR A 270 1.53 11.23 1.60
C THR A 270 2.91 11.66 2.06
N TYR A 271 3.14 12.97 2.17
CA TYR A 271 4.31 13.53 2.83
C TYR A 271 4.38 13.13 4.31
N GLN A 272 3.23 13.07 4.98
CA GLN A 272 3.15 12.68 6.39
C GLN A 272 3.68 11.27 6.64
N GLU A 273 3.51 10.35 5.69
CA GLU A 273 4.10 9.01 5.76
C GLU A 273 5.63 9.08 5.86
N ILE A 274 6.27 10.05 5.21
CA ILE A 274 7.72 10.25 5.22
C ILE A 274 8.18 11.01 6.46
N ALA A 275 7.79 12.29 6.56
CA ALA A 275 8.35 13.27 7.50
C ALA A 275 7.31 13.89 8.44
N GLY A 276 6.12 13.28 8.53
CA GLY A 276 5.17 13.62 9.56
C GLY A 276 4.61 15.02 9.46
N ARG A 277 4.49 15.66 10.63
CA ARG A 277 4.10 17.05 10.84
C ARG A 277 5.13 17.72 11.74
N LYS A 278 5.01 19.04 11.93
CA LYS A 278 5.92 19.81 12.78
C LYS A 278 6.02 19.28 14.22
N ASP A 279 4.94 18.69 14.71
CA ASP A 279 4.75 18.24 16.08
C ASP A 279 4.77 16.71 16.26
N LYS A 280 4.76 15.94 15.17
CA LYS A 280 4.75 14.47 15.22
C LYS A 280 5.58 13.88 14.08
N PRO A 281 6.56 12.99 14.37
CA PRO A 281 7.40 12.41 13.33
C PRO A 281 6.61 11.53 12.36
N GLY A 282 7.10 11.46 11.13
CA GLY A 282 6.55 10.60 10.07
C GLY A 282 6.73 9.11 10.34
N GLN A 283 6.06 8.28 9.55
CA GLN A 283 6.21 6.83 9.68
C GLN A 283 7.65 6.40 9.37
N TYR A 284 8.20 6.81 8.23
CA TYR A 284 9.59 6.54 7.89
C TYR A 284 10.57 7.29 8.80
N GLU A 285 10.28 8.55 9.15
CA GLU A 285 11.10 9.33 10.08
C GLU A 285 11.30 8.63 11.43
N SER A 286 10.27 7.95 11.95
CA SER A 286 10.38 7.18 13.19
C SER A 286 11.37 5.99 13.10
N HIS A 287 11.80 5.63 11.90
CA HIS A 287 12.83 4.61 11.63
C HIS A 287 14.21 5.23 11.38
N TYR A 288 14.36 6.56 11.49
CA TYR A 288 15.67 7.24 11.38
C TYR A 288 16.62 6.74 12.47
N ALA A 289 16.18 6.73 13.72
CA ALA A 289 16.96 6.19 14.83
C ALA A 289 16.04 5.53 15.84
N PHE A 290 16.30 4.26 16.15
CA PHE A 290 15.59 3.53 17.20
C PHE A 290 16.44 2.35 17.71
N THR A 291 16.01 1.76 18.82
CA THR A 291 16.72 0.64 19.45
C THR A 291 15.77 -0.51 19.72
N MET A 292 16.27 -1.74 19.58
CA MET A 292 15.62 -2.96 20.02
C MET A 292 16.49 -3.56 21.13
N PRO A 293 16.25 -3.20 22.41
CA PRO A 293 17.15 -3.54 23.52
C PRO A 293 17.46 -5.04 23.58
N GLY A 294 18.76 -5.37 23.60
CA GLY A 294 19.24 -6.75 23.59
C GLY A 294 19.29 -7.42 22.21
N LEU A 295 18.92 -6.74 21.13
CA LEU A 295 19.05 -7.22 19.75
C LEU A 295 20.01 -6.35 18.93
N CYS A 296 19.64 -5.09 18.66
CA CYS A 296 20.46 -4.15 17.93
C CYS A 296 19.96 -2.70 18.12
N ARG A 297 20.76 -1.73 17.64
CA ARG A 297 20.40 -0.31 17.61
C ARG A 297 20.66 0.23 16.22
N TYR A 298 19.64 0.85 15.63
CA TYR A 298 19.73 1.55 14.37
C TYR A 298 20.08 3.01 14.68
N ALA A 299 21.37 3.34 14.63
CA ALA A 299 21.82 4.72 14.86
C ALA A 299 21.40 5.66 13.72
N THR A 300 21.40 5.14 12.49
CA THR A 300 20.89 5.80 11.28
C THR A 300 20.25 4.72 10.38
N GLY A 301 18.94 4.54 10.51
CA GLY A 301 18.18 3.55 9.76
C GLY A 301 17.82 4.04 8.36
N ILE A 302 17.04 5.11 8.27
CA ILE A 302 16.59 5.71 7.01
C ILE A 302 16.63 7.22 7.11
N ASN A 303 17.05 7.91 6.03
CA ASN A 303 17.07 9.37 5.99
C ASN A 303 15.86 9.86 5.18
N VAL A 304 14.97 10.66 5.80
CA VAL A 304 13.79 11.22 5.12
C VAL A 304 14.12 12.18 3.97
N PHE A 305 15.37 12.68 3.92
CA PHE A 305 15.88 13.49 2.81
C PHE A 305 16.52 12.66 1.69
N ASP A 306 16.54 11.33 1.78
CA ASP A 306 17.05 10.48 0.72
C ASP A 306 16.21 10.70 -0.56
N PRO A 307 16.83 11.02 -1.71
CA PRO A 307 16.11 11.30 -2.95
C PRO A 307 15.26 10.12 -3.43
N LYS A 308 15.47 8.91 -2.90
CA LYS A 308 14.64 7.74 -3.19
C LYS A 308 13.17 7.91 -2.79
N PHE A 309 12.84 8.80 -1.86
CA PHE A 309 11.45 9.01 -1.43
C PHE A 309 10.66 9.82 -2.46
N ASN A 310 9.54 9.25 -2.90
CA ASN A 310 8.65 9.88 -3.86
C ASN A 310 7.20 9.72 -3.42
N ILE A 311 6.43 10.81 -3.53
CA ILE A 311 4.99 10.79 -3.22
C ILE A 311 4.22 10.53 -4.52
N ALA A 312 3.54 9.39 -4.57
CA ALA A 312 2.57 9.07 -5.60
C ALA A 312 1.27 8.65 -4.90
N ALA A 313 0.37 9.61 -4.75
CA ALA A 313 -0.90 9.37 -4.09
C ALA A 313 -1.83 8.52 -4.98
N PRO A 314 -2.49 7.48 -4.43
CA PRO A 314 -3.45 6.68 -5.18
C PRO A 314 -4.73 7.48 -5.49
N GLY A 315 -5.58 6.92 -6.33
CA GLY A 315 -6.90 7.47 -6.65
C GLY A 315 -8.04 6.54 -6.24
N ALA A 316 -9.25 6.86 -6.70
CA ALA A 316 -10.37 5.92 -6.74
C ALA A 316 -10.65 5.50 -8.18
N ASP A 317 -11.23 4.31 -8.37
CA ASP A 317 -11.66 3.83 -9.69
C ASP A 317 -12.75 4.74 -10.25
N GLN A 318 -12.44 5.48 -11.31
CA GLN A 318 -13.34 6.47 -11.92
C GLN A 318 -14.48 5.84 -12.74
N THR A 319 -14.45 4.52 -12.96
CA THR A 319 -15.61 3.79 -13.50
C THR A 319 -16.67 3.53 -12.43
N VAL A 320 -16.27 3.55 -11.16
CA VAL A 320 -17.13 3.29 -10.01
C VAL A 320 -17.49 4.58 -9.27
N TYR A 321 -16.49 5.42 -8.96
CA TYR A 321 -16.66 6.70 -8.27
C TYR A 321 -16.49 7.85 -9.26
N PHE A 322 -17.60 8.47 -9.62
CA PHE A 322 -17.65 9.57 -10.57
C PHE A 322 -18.66 10.62 -10.10
N PRO A 323 -18.57 11.87 -10.61
CA PRO A 323 -19.41 12.97 -10.15
C PRO A 323 -20.90 12.65 -10.21
N TYR A 324 -21.64 12.99 -9.14
CA TYR A 324 -23.09 12.78 -9.04
C TYR A 324 -23.91 13.45 -10.16
N THR A 325 -23.32 14.46 -10.81
CA THR A 325 -23.87 15.23 -11.94
C THR A 325 -23.88 14.45 -13.26
N GLN A 326 -23.11 13.36 -13.40
CA GLN A 326 -23.11 12.50 -14.59
C GLN A 326 -24.32 11.54 -14.57
N LYS A 327 -25.52 12.10 -14.73
CA LYS A 327 -26.81 11.38 -14.59
C LYS A 327 -26.92 10.15 -15.48
N GLN A 328 -26.34 10.18 -16.67
CA GLN A 328 -26.29 9.09 -17.64
C GLN A 328 -25.45 7.87 -17.20
N LYS A 329 -24.54 8.04 -16.23
CA LYS A 329 -23.70 6.94 -15.71
C LYS A 329 -24.21 6.36 -14.39
N ARG A 330 -25.25 6.96 -13.80
CA ARG A 330 -25.78 6.58 -12.47
C ARG A 330 -26.24 5.12 -12.47
N PHE A 331 -25.99 4.43 -11.37
CA PHE A 331 -26.40 3.03 -11.21
C PHE A 331 -27.83 2.96 -10.65
N THR A 332 -28.78 3.44 -11.46
CA THR A 332 -30.18 3.62 -11.04
C THR A 332 -30.89 2.33 -10.65
N ASN A 333 -30.36 1.18 -11.06
CA ASN A 333 -30.82 -0.14 -10.63
C ASN A 333 -30.71 -0.35 -9.10
N PHE A 334 -29.80 0.36 -8.42
CA PHE A 334 -29.68 0.31 -6.96
C PHE A 334 -30.61 1.27 -6.22
N ASN A 335 -31.33 2.17 -6.92
CA ASN A 335 -32.16 3.18 -6.25
C ASN A 335 -33.21 2.58 -5.29
N PRO A 336 -33.96 1.51 -5.65
CA PRO A 336 -34.92 0.92 -4.72
C PRO A 336 -34.26 0.38 -3.44
N GLU A 337 -33.10 -0.26 -3.57
CA GLU A 337 -32.34 -0.77 -2.43
C GLU A 337 -31.79 0.36 -1.57
N ILE A 338 -31.28 1.43 -2.17
CA ILE A 338 -30.74 2.60 -1.45
C ILE A 338 -31.86 3.36 -0.73
N GLU A 339 -33.03 3.51 -1.36
CA GLU A 339 -34.21 4.12 -0.75
C GLU A 339 -34.70 3.32 0.47
N GLU A 340 -34.73 1.99 0.38
CA GLU A 340 -35.02 1.12 1.52
C GLU A 340 -33.95 1.30 2.61
N LEU A 341 -32.68 1.23 2.23
CA LEU A 341 -31.54 1.29 3.14
C LEU A 341 -31.52 2.61 3.92
N LEU A 342 -31.84 3.74 3.28
CA LEU A 342 -31.83 5.07 3.89
C LEU A 342 -33.12 5.41 4.64
N TYR A 343 -34.28 5.06 4.09
CA TYR A 343 -35.55 5.68 4.50
C TYR A 343 -36.64 4.70 4.94
N SER A 344 -36.38 3.38 4.95
CA SER A 344 -37.29 2.42 5.55
C SER A 344 -37.49 2.73 7.04
N ASN A 345 -38.72 2.56 7.53
CA ASN A 345 -39.04 2.70 8.95
C ASN A 345 -38.87 1.38 9.72
N VAL A 346 -38.46 0.31 9.02
CA VAL A 346 -38.20 -0.99 9.61
C VAL A 346 -36.78 -1.00 10.16
N GLU A 347 -36.60 -1.50 11.37
CA GLU A 347 -35.29 -1.87 11.89
C GLU A 347 -35.08 -3.37 11.69
N ASN A 348 -33.89 -3.75 11.24
CA ASN A 348 -33.55 -5.15 10.96
C ASN A 348 -32.04 -5.38 11.14
N GLU A 349 -31.53 -6.51 10.63
CA GLU A 349 -30.11 -6.83 10.72
C GLU A 349 -29.21 -5.96 9.82
N GLU A 350 -29.79 -5.19 8.90
CA GLU A 350 -29.09 -4.30 7.97
C GLU A 350 -29.05 -2.85 8.41
N HIS A 351 -30.07 -2.38 9.13
CA HIS A 351 -30.14 -0.98 9.57
C HIS A 351 -30.99 -0.79 10.85
N VAL A 352 -30.60 0.21 11.64
CA VAL A 352 -31.21 0.63 12.91
C VAL A 352 -31.48 2.13 12.87
N GLY A 353 -32.57 2.57 13.52
CA GLY A 353 -33.06 3.95 13.45
C GLY A 353 -33.78 4.24 12.12
N TYR A 354 -34.30 5.45 11.97
CA TYR A 354 -34.98 5.91 10.75
C TYR A 354 -34.84 7.42 10.62
N LEU A 355 -35.08 7.94 9.42
CA LEU A 355 -35.05 9.38 9.12
C LEU A 355 -36.47 9.91 9.01
N ALA A 356 -36.92 10.69 10.00
CA ALA A 356 -38.28 11.23 10.06
C ALA A 356 -38.53 12.29 8.99
N ASP A 357 -37.55 13.18 8.76
CA ASP A 357 -37.60 14.20 7.71
C ASP A 357 -36.66 13.83 6.56
N ARG A 358 -37.23 13.29 5.48
CA ARG A 358 -36.48 12.89 4.28
C ARG A 358 -35.97 14.08 3.46
N LYS A 359 -36.42 15.31 3.73
CA LYS A 359 -36.01 16.50 2.98
C LYS A 359 -34.71 17.11 3.50
N LYS A 360 -34.31 16.77 4.72
CA LYS A 360 -33.05 17.25 5.28
C LYS A 360 -31.86 16.67 4.52
N PRO A 361 -30.80 17.47 4.30
CA PRO A 361 -29.52 16.94 3.83
C PRO A 361 -28.99 15.87 4.78
N ILE A 362 -28.15 14.98 4.25
CA ILE A 362 -27.55 13.89 5.01
C ILE A 362 -26.07 14.15 5.27
N ILE A 363 -25.66 14.11 6.54
CA ILE A 363 -24.27 13.82 6.89
C ILE A 363 -24.06 12.32 6.75
N PHE A 364 -23.07 11.93 5.96
CA PHE A 364 -22.74 10.55 5.69
C PHE A 364 -21.33 10.20 6.18
N SER A 365 -21.18 9.06 6.85
CA SER A 365 -19.88 8.49 7.15
C SER A 365 -19.89 6.99 6.88
N MET A 366 -18.80 6.47 6.32
CA MET A 366 -18.62 5.06 6.04
C MET A 366 -17.21 4.62 6.42
N ALA A 367 -17.10 3.68 7.35
CA ALA A 367 -15.83 3.12 7.79
C ALA A 367 -16.03 1.78 8.52
N ARG A 368 -14.94 1.09 8.84
CA ARG A 368 -14.98 0.04 9.86
C ARG A 368 -15.32 0.66 11.23
N LEU A 369 -15.93 -0.13 12.10
CA LEU A 369 -16.26 0.29 13.45
C LEU A 369 -15.14 -0.13 14.42
N ASP A 370 -14.17 0.75 14.60
CA ASP A 370 -13.07 0.60 15.55
C ASP A 370 -12.78 1.94 16.27
N THR A 371 -12.01 1.89 17.35
CA THR A 371 -11.76 3.06 18.20
C THR A 371 -11.09 4.21 17.43
N VAL A 372 -10.19 3.87 16.50
CA VAL A 372 -9.41 4.84 15.73
C VAL A 372 -10.27 5.54 14.69
N LYS A 373 -11.20 4.81 14.03
CA LYS A 373 -12.15 5.39 13.07
C LYS A 373 -13.15 6.34 13.73
N ASN A 374 -13.43 6.18 15.02
CA ASN A 374 -14.15 7.15 15.86
C ASN A 374 -15.53 7.54 15.31
N ILE A 375 -16.24 6.59 14.69
CA ILE A 375 -17.61 6.78 14.22
C ILE A 375 -18.55 7.11 15.38
N THR A 376 -18.34 6.47 16.55
CA THR A 376 -19.10 6.79 17.77
C THR A 376 -18.84 8.22 18.25
N GLY A 377 -17.64 8.76 18.05
CA GLY A 377 -17.34 10.17 18.32
C GLY A 377 -18.18 11.11 17.47
N LEU A 378 -18.30 10.86 16.16
CA LEU A 378 -19.18 11.64 15.28
C LEU A 378 -20.64 11.61 15.75
N VAL A 379 -21.15 10.45 16.17
CA VAL A 379 -22.52 10.35 16.69
C VAL A 379 -22.68 11.13 17.99
N GLU A 380 -21.68 11.12 18.86
CA GLU A 380 -21.69 11.93 20.07
C GLU A 380 -21.70 13.44 19.74
N TRP A 381 -20.87 13.89 18.80
CA TRP A 381 -20.82 15.30 18.39
C TRP A 381 -22.15 15.76 17.80
N TYR A 382 -22.74 14.94 16.92
CA TYR A 382 -24.06 15.19 16.36
C TYR A 382 -25.13 15.23 17.45
N GLY A 383 -25.13 14.27 18.38
CA GLY A 383 -26.13 14.19 19.43
C GLY A 383 -26.13 15.36 20.40
N LYS A 384 -24.95 15.90 20.73
CA LYS A 384 -24.79 17.11 21.57
C LYS A 384 -25.21 18.40 20.86
N ASN A 385 -25.00 18.48 19.55
CA ASN A 385 -25.20 19.72 18.79
C ASN A 385 -26.62 19.83 18.23
N LYS A 386 -27.54 20.42 19.02
CA LYS A 386 -28.93 20.64 18.58
C LYS A 386 -29.03 21.47 17.29
N ARG A 387 -28.18 22.49 17.14
CA ARG A 387 -28.10 23.32 15.93
C ARG A 387 -27.85 22.47 14.69
N LEU A 388 -26.90 21.53 14.78
CA LEU A 388 -26.59 20.62 13.68
C LEU A 388 -27.76 19.66 13.38
N ARG A 389 -28.37 19.07 14.42
CA ARG A 389 -29.52 18.16 14.29
C ARG A 389 -30.73 18.80 13.62
N ASP A 390 -30.95 20.08 13.87
CA ASP A 390 -32.05 20.82 13.25
C ASP A 390 -31.83 20.99 11.74
N LEU A 391 -30.57 21.06 11.28
CA LEU A 391 -30.22 21.26 9.88
C LEU A 391 -30.20 19.97 9.04
N VAL A 392 -29.70 18.85 9.60
CA VAL A 392 -29.35 17.65 8.82
C VAL A 392 -29.66 16.34 9.53
N ASN A 393 -29.82 15.27 8.76
CA ASN A 393 -29.86 13.88 9.25
C ASN A 393 -28.45 13.28 9.34
N LEU A 394 -28.26 12.28 10.19
CA LEU A 394 -27.01 11.53 10.28
C LEU A 394 -27.19 10.09 9.75
N VAL A 395 -26.35 9.70 8.78
CA VAL A 395 -26.27 8.33 8.27
C VAL A 395 -24.85 7.82 8.49
N VAL A 396 -24.72 6.70 9.21
CA VAL A 396 -23.44 6.03 9.46
C VAL A 396 -23.47 4.59 8.95
N VAL A 397 -22.53 4.23 8.08
CA VAL A 397 -22.32 2.86 7.61
C VAL A 397 -21.09 2.31 8.31
N ALA A 398 -21.27 1.50 9.36
CA ALA A 398 -20.15 1.01 10.15
C ALA A 398 -20.47 -0.29 10.90
N GLY A 399 -19.56 -1.27 10.78
CA GLY A 399 -19.53 -2.49 11.59
C GLY A 399 -20.78 -3.37 11.49
N LEU A 400 -20.86 -4.33 12.41
CA LEU A 400 -22.08 -5.10 12.69
C LEU A 400 -23.01 -4.34 13.64
N LEU A 401 -24.30 -4.67 13.65
CA LEU A 401 -25.29 -4.02 14.51
C LEU A 401 -25.50 -4.74 15.85
N ASP A 402 -25.08 -6.00 15.92
CA ASP A 402 -25.24 -6.89 17.07
C ASP A 402 -23.85 -7.28 17.62
N PRO A 403 -23.53 -6.95 18.89
CA PRO A 403 -22.23 -7.30 19.47
C PRO A 403 -22.02 -8.82 19.53
N SER A 404 -23.07 -9.64 19.62
CA SER A 404 -22.96 -11.10 19.70
C SER A 404 -22.43 -11.73 18.40
N LYS A 405 -22.58 -11.02 17.28
CA LYS A 405 -22.14 -11.46 15.95
C LYS A 405 -20.68 -11.08 15.66
N SER A 406 -20.09 -10.17 16.43
CA SER A 406 -18.69 -9.79 16.29
C SER A 406 -17.78 -10.66 17.13
N LYS A 407 -16.58 -10.94 16.62
CA LYS A 407 -15.48 -11.59 17.36
C LYS A 407 -14.40 -10.59 17.75
N ASP A 408 -14.52 -9.34 17.30
CA ASP A 408 -13.55 -8.28 17.54
C ASP A 408 -13.95 -7.47 18.79
N ARG A 409 -13.04 -7.39 19.76
CA ARG A 409 -13.34 -6.75 21.05
C ARG A 409 -13.55 -5.24 20.93
N GLU A 410 -12.85 -4.58 20.00
CA GLU A 410 -13.03 -3.15 19.78
C GLU A 410 -14.38 -2.87 19.12
N GLU A 411 -14.72 -3.63 18.08
CA GLU A 411 -16.02 -3.52 17.41
C GLU A 411 -17.17 -3.78 18.40
N ILE A 412 -17.09 -4.81 19.24
CA ILE A 412 -18.10 -5.08 20.29
C ILE A 412 -18.27 -3.87 21.22
N LYS A 413 -17.16 -3.28 21.67
CA LYS A 413 -17.17 -2.11 22.56
C LYS A 413 -17.80 -0.90 21.86
N GLU A 414 -17.43 -0.65 20.61
CA GLU A 414 -17.94 0.46 19.82
C GLU A 414 -19.42 0.27 19.45
N ILE A 415 -19.89 -0.96 19.19
CA ILE A 415 -21.32 -1.30 19.00
C ILE A 415 -22.12 -0.92 20.26
N ASN A 416 -21.65 -1.32 21.44
CA ASN A 416 -22.33 -1.02 22.70
C ASN A 416 -22.36 0.49 22.97
N LYS A 417 -21.25 1.17 22.69
CA LYS A 417 -21.16 2.64 22.80
C LYS A 417 -22.12 3.32 21.82
N MET A 418 -22.21 2.83 20.58
CA MET A 418 -23.14 3.32 19.56
C MET A 418 -24.59 3.26 20.04
N LYS A 419 -25.04 2.08 20.52
CA LYS A 419 -26.38 1.91 21.09
C LYS A 419 -26.64 2.86 22.27
N SER A 420 -25.68 2.99 23.17
CA SER A 420 -25.77 3.90 24.32
C SER A 420 -25.92 5.37 23.90
N LEU A 421 -25.18 5.81 22.88
CA LEU A 421 -25.23 7.19 22.39
C LEU A 421 -26.57 7.52 21.71
N ILE A 422 -27.12 6.60 20.90
CA ILE A 422 -28.45 6.77 20.29
C ILE A 422 -29.51 6.98 21.37
N GLN A 423 -29.49 6.14 22.41
CA GLN A 423 -30.43 6.23 23.51
C GLN A 423 -30.22 7.52 24.33
N LYS A 424 -28.97 7.81 24.71
CA LYS A 424 -28.59 8.96 25.54
C LYS A 424 -29.03 10.29 24.92
N TYR A 425 -28.82 10.46 23.61
CA TYR A 425 -29.15 11.71 22.91
C TYR A 425 -30.50 11.69 22.19
N GLN A 426 -31.29 10.62 22.35
CA GLN A 426 -32.61 10.43 21.74
C GLN A 426 -32.58 10.71 20.23
N LEU A 427 -31.75 9.96 19.52
CA LEU A 427 -31.47 10.21 18.09
C LEU A 427 -32.49 9.56 17.14
N THR A 428 -33.49 8.84 17.66
CA THR A 428 -34.57 8.26 16.87
C THR A 428 -35.23 9.30 15.96
N GLY A 429 -35.41 8.98 14.69
CA GLY A 429 -35.93 9.88 13.66
C GLY A 429 -34.89 10.82 13.04
N GLN A 430 -33.65 10.85 13.53
CA GLN A 430 -32.58 11.74 13.07
C GLN A 430 -31.31 10.99 12.66
N ILE A 431 -31.19 9.71 13.05
CA ILE A 431 -30.05 8.85 12.72
C ILE A 431 -30.49 7.58 11.98
N ARG A 432 -29.67 7.15 11.03
CA ARG A 432 -29.72 5.85 10.39
C ARG A 432 -28.35 5.18 10.52
N TRP A 433 -28.29 4.07 11.26
CA TRP A 433 -27.07 3.25 11.37
C TRP A 433 -27.22 2.02 10.51
N ILE A 434 -26.38 1.91 9.49
CA ILE A 434 -26.39 0.84 8.49
C ILE A 434 -25.18 -0.08 8.72
N ARG A 435 -25.38 -1.40 8.59
CA ARG A 435 -24.30 -2.38 8.69
C ARG A 435 -23.26 -2.17 7.59
N ALA A 436 -22.03 -2.61 7.82
CA ALA A 436 -20.95 -2.54 6.83
C ALA A 436 -21.37 -3.10 5.45
N GLN A 437 -21.06 -2.35 4.39
CA GLN A 437 -21.47 -2.64 3.02
C GLN A 437 -20.28 -3.13 2.19
N THR A 438 -20.47 -4.19 1.39
CA THR A 438 -19.39 -4.83 0.62
C THR A 438 -19.47 -4.59 -0.88
N ASP A 439 -20.63 -4.19 -1.42
CA ASP A 439 -20.78 -3.92 -2.85
C ASP A 439 -20.27 -2.51 -3.19
N ARG A 440 -19.13 -2.46 -3.89
CA ARG A 440 -18.47 -1.22 -4.30
C ARG A 440 -19.34 -0.34 -5.20
N ASN A 441 -20.14 -0.94 -6.09
CA ASN A 441 -21.00 -0.19 -7.02
C ASN A 441 -22.20 0.41 -6.30
N ARG A 442 -22.84 -0.36 -5.41
CA ARG A 442 -23.91 0.17 -4.57
C ARG A 442 -23.41 1.27 -3.64
N ASN A 443 -22.23 1.08 -3.04
CA ASN A 443 -21.60 2.09 -2.19
C ASN A 443 -21.30 3.38 -2.94
N SER A 444 -20.82 3.29 -4.19
CA SER A 444 -20.55 4.48 -4.99
C SER A 444 -21.83 5.24 -5.38
N GLU A 445 -22.91 4.51 -5.65
CA GLU A 445 -24.22 5.12 -5.89
C GLU A 445 -24.79 5.76 -4.62
N LEU A 446 -24.60 5.13 -3.45
CA LEU A 446 -24.96 5.72 -2.17
C LEU A 446 -24.30 7.09 -1.96
N TYR A 447 -22.98 7.23 -2.17
CA TYR A 447 -22.31 8.54 -2.10
C TYR A 447 -22.98 9.59 -3.01
N ARG A 448 -23.38 9.19 -4.24
CA ARG A 448 -24.05 10.10 -5.20
C ARG A 448 -25.49 10.43 -4.79
N CYS A 449 -26.22 9.49 -4.19
CA CYS A 449 -27.53 9.74 -3.60
C CYS A 449 -27.43 10.72 -2.43
N ILE A 450 -26.40 10.60 -1.57
CA ILE A 450 -26.16 11.60 -0.52
C ILE A 450 -25.87 12.98 -1.13
N ALA A 451 -25.09 13.06 -2.21
CA ALA A 451 -24.84 14.31 -2.92
C ALA A 451 -26.12 14.93 -3.54
N ASP A 452 -27.07 14.09 -3.98
CA ASP A 452 -28.38 14.57 -4.44
C ASP A 452 -29.14 15.29 -3.32
N THR A 453 -29.06 14.80 -2.07
CA THR A 453 -29.63 15.47 -0.87
C THR A 453 -28.93 16.77 -0.46
N LYS A 454 -27.88 17.19 -1.18
CA LYS A 454 -26.98 18.29 -0.77
C LYS A 454 -26.32 18.04 0.60
N GLY A 455 -26.07 16.76 0.88
CA GLY A 455 -25.38 16.30 2.08
C GLY A 455 -23.88 16.57 2.09
N ALA A 456 -23.18 15.97 3.06
CA ALA A 456 -21.72 16.02 3.16
C ALA A 456 -21.15 14.70 3.69
N PHE A 457 -19.91 14.38 3.34
CA PHE A 457 -19.17 13.27 3.93
C PHE A 457 -18.39 13.73 5.16
N VAL A 458 -18.37 12.93 6.22
CA VAL A 458 -17.58 13.20 7.42
C VAL A 458 -16.69 12.01 7.76
N GLN A 459 -15.39 12.26 7.87
CA GLN A 459 -14.36 11.31 8.28
C GLN A 459 -13.82 11.75 9.66
N PRO A 460 -14.27 11.15 10.78
CA PRO A 460 -14.00 11.66 12.13
C PRO A 460 -12.83 10.97 12.85
N ALA A 461 -11.94 10.27 12.14
CA ALA A 461 -10.95 9.40 12.79
C ALA A 461 -10.00 10.19 13.68
N LEU A 462 -9.62 9.58 14.81
CA LEU A 462 -8.54 10.08 15.67
C LEU A 462 -7.22 10.17 14.90
N TYR A 463 -7.01 9.26 13.95
CA TYR A 463 -5.92 9.29 12.98
C TYR A 463 -6.31 8.50 11.72
N GLU A 464 -6.05 9.04 10.54
CA GLU A 464 -6.29 8.36 9.26
C GLU A 464 -5.03 8.37 8.39
N ALA A 465 -4.44 7.22 8.11
CA ALA A 465 -3.15 7.15 7.41
C ALA A 465 -3.19 7.77 6.01
N PHE A 466 -4.27 7.52 5.26
CA PHE A 466 -4.50 8.11 3.94
C PHE A 466 -5.94 8.60 3.80
N GLY A 467 -6.92 7.70 3.88
CA GLY A 467 -8.35 8.01 3.76
C GLY A 467 -8.90 7.84 2.36
N LEU A 468 -8.94 6.60 1.84
CA LEU A 468 -9.56 6.30 0.54
C LEU A 468 -11.03 6.78 0.47
N THR A 469 -11.78 6.68 1.56
CA THR A 469 -13.18 7.14 1.61
C THR A 469 -13.31 8.66 1.42
N VAL A 470 -12.30 9.46 1.79
CA VAL A 470 -12.22 10.89 1.49
C VAL A 470 -12.11 11.10 -0.02
N ILE A 471 -11.23 10.36 -0.68
CA ILE A 471 -11.05 10.40 -2.14
C ILE A 471 -12.30 9.92 -2.88
N GLU A 472 -12.96 8.86 -2.39
CA GLU A 472 -14.22 8.34 -2.95
C GLU A 472 -15.34 9.38 -2.87
N ALA A 473 -15.56 9.98 -1.69
CA ALA A 473 -16.56 11.01 -1.49
C ALA A 473 -16.31 12.22 -2.41
N MET A 474 -15.07 12.72 -2.44
CA MET A 474 -14.69 13.84 -3.30
C MET A 474 -14.83 13.50 -4.79
N ASN A 475 -14.50 12.28 -5.25
CA ASN A 475 -14.74 11.83 -6.64
C ASN A 475 -16.23 11.83 -7.02
N CYS A 476 -17.11 11.55 -6.06
CA CYS A 476 -18.56 11.62 -6.26
C CYS A 476 -19.10 13.06 -6.23
N GLY A 477 -18.26 14.06 -5.92
CA GLY A 477 -18.65 15.46 -5.78
C GLY A 477 -19.34 15.76 -4.45
N LEU A 478 -19.12 14.95 -3.42
CA LEU A 478 -19.67 15.17 -2.09
C LEU A 478 -18.70 16.04 -1.27
N PRO A 479 -19.11 17.25 -0.80
CA PRO A 479 -18.31 18.05 0.12
C PRO A 479 -17.87 17.21 1.33
N THR A 480 -16.58 17.28 1.66
CA THR A 480 -15.99 16.39 2.67
C THR A 480 -15.40 17.17 3.84
N PHE A 481 -15.74 16.73 5.05
CA PHE A 481 -15.08 17.08 6.30
C PHE A 481 -14.21 15.91 6.73
N ALA A 482 -12.91 16.10 6.91
CA ALA A 482 -12.03 15.02 7.33
C ALA A 482 -11.08 15.43 8.45
N THR A 483 -10.63 14.45 9.22
CA THR A 483 -9.67 14.65 10.31
C THR A 483 -8.43 15.41 9.84
N ASN A 484 -7.97 16.35 10.64
CA ASN A 484 -6.66 16.98 10.45
C ASN A 484 -5.48 16.11 10.94
N GLN A 485 -5.77 14.87 11.37
CA GLN A 485 -4.79 13.93 11.89
C GLN A 485 -4.50 12.83 10.86
N GLY A 486 -3.45 12.99 10.04
CA GLY A 486 -3.09 11.99 9.03
C GLY A 486 -3.19 12.48 7.59
N GLY A 487 -3.25 11.51 6.67
CA GLY A 487 -3.29 11.77 5.23
C GLY A 487 -4.39 12.71 4.74
N PRO A 488 -5.61 12.74 5.34
CA PRO A 488 -6.63 13.69 4.90
C PRO A 488 -6.22 15.16 5.03
N ALA A 489 -5.30 15.48 5.95
CA ALA A 489 -4.75 16.83 6.11
C ALA A 489 -3.95 17.33 4.89
N GLU A 490 -3.46 16.40 4.05
CA GLU A 490 -2.79 16.71 2.79
C GLU A 490 -3.75 16.61 1.60
N ILE A 491 -4.77 15.74 1.67
CA ILE A 491 -5.78 15.58 0.62
C ILE A 491 -6.61 16.86 0.47
N ILE A 492 -7.10 17.39 1.59
CA ILE A 492 -7.99 18.54 1.62
C ILE A 492 -7.19 19.84 1.77
N VAL A 493 -7.56 20.84 0.98
CA VAL A 493 -7.21 22.24 1.23
C VAL A 493 -8.38 22.87 1.99
N ASP A 494 -8.19 23.11 3.29
CA ASP A 494 -9.25 23.58 4.20
C ASP A 494 -9.94 24.84 3.68
N GLY A 495 -11.27 24.81 3.63
CA GLY A 495 -12.10 25.91 3.12
C GLY A 495 -12.17 26.05 1.60
N VAL A 496 -11.41 25.24 0.85
CA VAL A 496 -11.38 25.25 -0.62
C VAL A 496 -11.96 23.95 -1.17
N SER A 497 -11.24 22.84 -1.04
CA SER A 497 -11.64 21.54 -1.61
C SER A 497 -12.41 20.66 -0.63
N GLY A 498 -12.69 21.17 0.57
CA GLY A 498 -13.27 20.45 1.71
C GLY A 498 -12.88 21.15 3.02
N PHE A 499 -13.09 20.48 4.15
CA PHE A 499 -12.81 21.06 5.46
C PHE A 499 -12.06 20.09 6.37
N HIS A 500 -11.14 20.62 7.15
CA HIS A 500 -10.50 19.91 8.24
C HIS A 500 -11.35 19.99 9.51
N ILE A 501 -11.45 18.88 10.23
CA ILE A 501 -12.06 18.78 11.56
C ILE A 501 -11.04 18.20 12.55
N ASN A 502 -11.12 18.61 13.82
CA ASN A 502 -10.24 18.13 14.87
C ASN A 502 -10.96 17.05 15.69
N PRO A 503 -10.58 15.77 15.60
CA PRO A 503 -11.28 14.69 16.27
C PRO A 503 -11.16 14.75 17.80
N LEU A 504 -10.23 15.54 18.33
CA LEU A 504 -10.08 15.79 19.77
C LEU A 504 -10.97 16.93 20.27
N ASN A 505 -11.58 17.71 19.37
CA ASN A 505 -12.51 18.79 19.69
C ASN A 505 -13.81 18.63 18.90
N GLY A 506 -14.71 17.81 19.44
CA GLY A 506 -15.99 17.48 18.81
C GLY A 506 -16.97 18.66 18.70
N ASP A 507 -16.94 19.56 19.67
CA ASP A 507 -17.83 20.73 19.69
C ASP A 507 -17.44 21.71 18.58
N GLU A 508 -16.15 22.03 18.44
CA GLU A 508 -15.62 22.80 17.31
C GLU A 508 -15.94 22.14 15.97
N SER A 509 -15.70 20.83 15.87
CA SER A 509 -15.92 20.08 14.63
C SER A 509 -17.40 20.07 14.21
N SER A 510 -18.32 19.83 15.14
CA SER A 510 -19.76 19.87 14.86
C SER A 510 -20.26 21.28 14.54
N ASN A 511 -19.71 22.31 15.20
CA ASN A 511 -20.04 23.70 14.89
C ASN A 511 -19.62 24.08 13.47
N LYS A 512 -18.40 23.70 13.05
CA LYS A 512 -17.90 23.92 11.68
C LYS A 512 -18.78 23.24 10.62
N ILE A 513 -19.28 22.03 10.91
CA ILE A 513 -20.21 21.33 10.02
C ILE A 513 -21.56 22.07 9.97
N ALA A 514 -22.09 22.52 11.10
CA ALA A 514 -23.34 23.27 11.14
C ALA A 514 -23.24 24.59 10.36
N GLU A 515 -22.14 25.34 10.53
CA GLU A 515 -21.89 26.60 9.80
C GLU A 515 -21.87 26.40 8.29
N PHE A 516 -21.31 25.27 7.82
CA PHE A 516 -21.37 24.93 6.40
C PHE A 516 -22.81 24.75 5.91
N PHE A 517 -23.64 24.01 6.64
CA PHE A 517 -25.03 23.80 6.24
C PHE A 517 -25.89 25.06 6.36
N GLU A 518 -25.64 25.91 7.37
CA GLU A 518 -26.26 27.24 7.48
C GLU A 518 -25.90 28.09 6.25
N LYS A 519 -24.62 28.14 5.89
CA LYS A 519 -24.17 28.87 4.70
C LYS A 519 -24.74 28.29 3.41
N CYS A 520 -24.90 26.98 3.30
CA CYS A 520 -25.55 26.35 2.13
C CYS A 520 -27.05 26.64 2.06
N ARG A 521 -27.71 26.82 3.22
CA ARG A 521 -29.12 27.23 3.27
C ARG A 521 -29.27 28.67 2.80
N ASP A 522 -28.37 29.55 3.23
CA ASP A 522 -28.42 30.97 2.91
C ASP A 522 -27.93 31.25 1.47
N ASP A 523 -26.96 30.46 0.98
CA ASP A 523 -26.46 30.47 -0.40
C ASP A 523 -26.30 29.02 -0.94
N PRO A 524 -27.31 28.50 -1.67
CA PRO A 524 -27.25 27.16 -2.27
C PRO A 524 -26.10 26.96 -3.26
N SER A 525 -25.53 28.04 -3.82
CA SER A 525 -24.39 27.94 -4.74
C SER A 525 -23.09 27.55 -4.01
N TYR A 526 -23.02 27.82 -2.70
CA TYR A 526 -21.83 27.51 -1.89
C TYR A 526 -21.53 26.00 -1.86
N TRP A 527 -22.56 25.16 -1.74
CA TRP A 527 -22.40 23.69 -1.79
C TRP A 527 -21.77 23.25 -3.12
N ASN A 528 -22.28 23.79 -4.24
CA ASN A 528 -21.78 23.46 -5.58
C ASN A 528 -20.34 23.91 -5.79
N LYS A 529 -19.96 25.05 -5.21
CA LYS A 529 -18.58 25.54 -5.23
C LYS A 529 -17.65 24.55 -4.54
N VAL A 530 -17.93 24.16 -3.29
CA VAL A 530 -17.10 23.21 -2.53
C VAL A 530 -17.05 21.84 -3.21
N SER A 531 -18.17 21.38 -3.76
CA SER A 531 -18.24 20.15 -4.57
C SER A 531 -17.31 20.20 -5.78
N THR A 532 -17.34 21.31 -6.54
CA THR A 532 -16.53 21.51 -7.74
C THR A 532 -15.04 21.63 -7.41
N ASP A 533 -14.69 22.39 -6.38
CA ASP A 533 -13.32 22.55 -5.91
C ASP A 533 -12.75 21.23 -5.36
N GLY A 534 -13.58 20.43 -4.68
CA GLY A 534 -13.26 19.06 -4.26
C GLY A 534 -12.96 18.13 -5.45
N LEU A 535 -13.82 18.14 -6.47
CA LEU A 535 -13.60 17.38 -7.70
C LEU A 535 -12.32 17.80 -8.43
N LYS A 536 -12.07 19.11 -8.54
CA LYS A 536 -10.86 19.65 -9.17
C LYS A 536 -9.60 19.15 -8.45
N ARG A 537 -9.59 19.22 -7.11
CA ARG A 537 -8.47 18.72 -6.29
C ARG A 537 -8.16 17.25 -6.58
N ILE A 538 -9.18 16.41 -6.67
CA ILE A 538 -9.01 14.99 -6.99
C ILE A 538 -8.45 14.79 -8.39
N MET A 539 -9.03 15.43 -9.40
CA MET A 539 -8.60 15.27 -10.78
C MET A 539 -7.16 15.73 -11.01
N GLU A 540 -6.68 16.73 -10.26
CA GLU A 540 -5.32 17.26 -10.36
C GLU A 540 -4.28 16.43 -9.59
N CYS A 541 -4.68 15.71 -8.54
CA CYS A 541 -3.72 15.14 -7.58
C CYS A 541 -3.90 13.63 -7.29
N TYR A 542 -5.13 13.11 -7.31
CA TYR A 542 -5.48 11.81 -6.73
C TYR A 542 -6.23 10.93 -7.74
N THR A 543 -5.59 10.64 -8.88
CA THR A 543 -6.10 9.70 -9.89
C THR A 543 -5.10 8.59 -10.14
N TRP A 544 -5.61 7.39 -10.44
CA TRP A 544 -4.78 6.24 -10.78
C TRP A 544 -3.96 6.47 -12.05
N LYS A 545 -4.44 7.31 -12.98
CA LYS A 545 -3.67 7.72 -14.15
C LYS A 545 -2.41 8.51 -13.78
N ILE A 546 -2.54 9.55 -12.95
CA ILE A 546 -1.39 10.34 -12.47
C ILE A 546 -0.41 9.43 -11.71
N TYR A 547 -0.95 8.54 -10.87
CA TYR A 547 -0.18 7.55 -10.14
C TYR A 547 0.65 6.67 -11.09
N ALA A 548 0.01 6.02 -12.07
CA ALA A 548 0.65 5.11 -13.01
C ALA A 548 1.75 5.81 -13.81
N THR A 549 1.46 7.00 -14.35
CA THR A 549 2.44 7.81 -15.08
C THR A 549 3.67 8.13 -14.21
N ARG A 550 3.45 8.55 -12.96
CA ARG A 550 4.53 8.91 -12.03
C ARG A 550 5.40 7.70 -11.68
N VAL A 551 4.81 6.58 -11.28
CA VAL A 551 5.57 5.40 -10.85
C VAL A 551 6.34 4.77 -12.01
N LEU A 552 5.75 4.69 -13.21
CA LEU A 552 6.47 4.19 -14.39
C LEU A 552 7.65 5.12 -14.76
N ASN A 553 7.49 6.43 -14.62
CA ASN A 553 8.61 7.37 -14.81
C ASN A 553 9.71 7.17 -13.76
N MET A 554 9.34 6.92 -12.50
CA MET A 554 10.31 6.54 -11.46
C MET A 554 11.07 5.28 -11.85
N GLY A 555 10.38 4.22 -12.30
CA GLY A 555 11.00 2.99 -12.78
C GLY A 555 12.09 3.25 -13.83
N SER A 556 11.80 4.09 -14.82
CA SER A 556 12.78 4.48 -15.84
C SER A 556 13.94 5.32 -15.28
N MET A 557 13.64 6.35 -14.48
CA MET A 557 14.64 7.27 -13.94
C MET A 557 15.60 6.58 -12.96
N TYR A 558 15.06 5.82 -12.01
CA TYR A 558 15.86 5.09 -11.02
C TYR A 558 16.56 3.88 -11.65
N GLY A 559 15.98 3.29 -12.71
CA GLY A 559 16.68 2.29 -13.53
C GLY A 559 17.93 2.85 -14.19
N PHE A 560 17.85 4.06 -14.76
CA PHE A 560 19.01 4.76 -15.29
C PHE A 560 20.03 5.12 -14.18
N TRP A 561 19.58 5.70 -13.07
CA TRP A 561 20.43 6.04 -11.92
C TRP A 561 21.17 4.82 -11.35
N LYS A 562 20.51 3.66 -11.30
CA LYS A 562 21.11 2.39 -10.86
C LYS A 562 22.30 1.98 -11.73
N GLN A 563 22.29 2.28 -13.03
CA GLN A 563 23.41 1.96 -13.91
C GLN A 563 24.62 2.87 -13.69
N LEU A 564 24.40 4.12 -13.27
CA LEU A 564 25.47 5.10 -13.06
C LEU A 564 26.23 4.88 -11.74
N ASN A 565 25.55 4.47 -10.66
CA ASN A 565 26.14 4.42 -9.31
C ASN A 565 26.42 3.00 -8.80
N LYS A 566 26.93 2.12 -9.67
CA LYS A 566 27.16 0.70 -9.30
C LYS A 566 28.19 0.54 -8.18
N GLU A 567 29.29 1.28 -8.22
CA GLU A 567 30.39 1.14 -7.28
C GLU A 567 30.01 1.64 -5.88
N GLU A 568 29.40 2.82 -5.78
CA GLU A 568 28.92 3.38 -4.51
C GLU A 568 27.85 2.49 -3.85
N LYS A 569 27.01 1.83 -4.64
CA LYS A 569 25.97 0.91 -4.12
C LYS A 569 26.55 -0.41 -3.61
N LEU A 570 27.74 -0.83 -4.05
CA LEU A 570 28.26 -2.16 -3.72
C LEU A 570 28.51 -2.35 -2.22
N ALA A 571 29.10 -1.36 -1.56
CA ALA A 571 29.34 -1.41 -0.12
C ALA A 571 28.02 -1.54 0.67
N LYS A 572 27.02 -0.73 0.30
CA LYS A 572 25.68 -0.80 0.89
C LYS A 572 25.02 -2.16 0.67
N GLN A 573 25.11 -2.71 -0.54
CA GLN A 573 24.57 -4.03 -0.86
C GLN A 573 25.22 -5.15 -0.03
N ARG A 574 26.55 -5.10 0.16
CA ARG A 574 27.26 -6.09 1.00
C ARG A 574 26.87 -5.97 2.47
N TYR A 575 26.70 -4.74 2.97
CA TYR A 575 26.22 -4.52 4.34
C TYR A 575 24.81 -5.08 4.55
N LEU A 576 23.89 -4.81 3.63
CA LEU A 576 22.52 -5.35 3.69
C LEU A 576 22.50 -6.87 3.54
N GLN A 577 23.36 -7.45 2.72
CA GLN A 577 23.50 -8.91 2.58
C GLN A 577 24.02 -9.54 3.87
N LEU A 578 25.02 -8.94 4.53
CA LEU A 578 25.50 -9.37 5.84
C LEU A 578 24.36 -9.30 6.87
N PHE A 579 23.63 -8.18 6.90
CA PHE A 579 22.54 -7.96 7.83
C PHE A 579 21.40 -8.97 7.64
N TYR A 580 21.01 -9.24 6.39
CA TYR A 580 20.06 -10.29 6.06
C TYR A 580 20.54 -11.68 6.52
N ASN A 581 21.78 -12.04 6.20
CA ASN A 581 22.31 -13.38 6.45
C ASN A 581 22.55 -13.68 7.93
N LEU A 582 23.03 -12.69 8.69
CA LEU A 582 23.47 -12.88 10.07
C LEU A 582 22.43 -12.44 11.10
N GLN A 583 21.54 -11.51 10.77
CA GLN A 583 20.48 -11.03 11.66
C GLN A 583 19.13 -11.64 11.26
N PHE A 584 18.60 -11.26 10.08
CA PHE A 584 17.23 -11.63 9.69
C PHE A 584 17.04 -13.14 9.63
N ARG A 585 17.94 -13.89 8.98
CA ARG A 585 17.84 -15.36 8.91
C ARG A 585 17.84 -16.04 10.28
N ARG A 586 18.53 -15.47 11.28
CA ARG A 586 18.54 -16.04 12.64
C ARG A 586 17.20 -15.81 13.33
N LEU A 587 16.65 -14.60 13.21
CA LEU A 587 15.33 -14.25 13.75
C LEU A 587 14.22 -15.05 13.07
N ALA A 588 14.24 -15.18 11.75
CA ALA A 588 13.23 -15.93 11.02
C ALA A 588 13.19 -17.42 11.43
N LYS A 589 14.30 -18.00 11.89
CA LYS A 589 14.36 -19.39 12.39
C LYS A 589 13.73 -19.58 13.77
N THR A 590 13.54 -18.51 14.55
CA THR A 590 12.92 -18.61 15.89
C THR A 590 11.39 -18.54 15.82
N VAL A 591 10.83 -18.15 14.69
CA VAL A 591 9.38 -18.16 14.44
C VAL A 591 8.94 -19.60 14.16
N LEU A 592 7.92 -20.07 14.86
CA LEU A 592 7.44 -21.45 14.76
C LEU A 592 6.86 -21.74 13.37
N ILE A 593 7.37 -22.79 12.72
CA ILE A 593 6.83 -23.29 11.46
C ILE A 593 5.57 -24.08 11.77
N GLN A 594 4.43 -23.66 11.21
CA GLN A 594 3.20 -24.45 11.30
C GLN A 594 3.35 -25.75 10.51
N THR A 595 3.11 -26.89 11.15
CA THR A 595 3.07 -28.22 10.53
C THR A 595 1.63 -28.69 10.36
N ASP A 596 1.29 -29.25 9.21
CA ASP A 596 -0.04 -29.78 8.90
C ASP A 596 -0.42 -30.94 9.87
N PRO A 597 -1.57 -30.88 10.57
CA PRO A 597 -2.06 -31.98 11.40
C PRO A 597 -2.19 -33.30 10.63
N ALA A 598 -2.53 -33.25 9.34
CA ALA A 598 -2.72 -34.45 8.51
C ALA A 598 -1.41 -35.21 8.23
N GLN A 599 -0.26 -34.56 8.37
CA GLN A 599 1.05 -35.18 8.17
C GLN A 599 1.64 -35.79 9.46
N LYS A 600 1.11 -35.47 10.65
CA LYS A 600 1.52 -36.14 11.90
C LYS A 600 1.08 -37.60 11.94
N THR A 601 -0.04 -37.95 11.31
CA THR A 601 -0.58 -39.31 11.28
C THR A 601 0.21 -40.27 10.37
N ALA A 602 1.00 -39.75 9.43
CA ALA A 602 1.81 -40.58 8.52
C ALA A 602 3.21 -40.91 9.09
N ALA A 603 3.68 -40.17 10.10
CA ALA A 603 5.01 -40.37 10.69
C ALA A 603 5.02 -41.27 11.94
N GLN A 604 3.86 -41.78 12.37
CA GLN A 604 3.70 -42.66 13.53
C GLN A 604 2.93 -43.93 13.14
N GLN A 605 3.52 -44.76 12.29
CA GLN A 605 3.20 -46.19 12.26
C GLN A 605 4.51 -46.98 12.40
N PRO A 606 4.70 -47.76 13.48
CA PRO A 606 5.82 -48.68 13.57
C PRO A 606 5.67 -49.77 12.50
N ALA A 607 6.78 -50.10 11.84
CA ALA A 607 6.88 -51.27 10.98
C ALA A 607 6.57 -52.53 11.82
N ALA A 608 5.38 -53.10 11.64
CA ALA A 608 5.02 -54.40 12.19
C ALA A 608 5.55 -55.50 11.26
N GLY A 609 6.45 -56.32 11.79
CA GLY A 609 7.03 -57.47 11.12
C GLY A 609 6.06 -58.64 10.93
N THR A 610 6.23 -59.30 9.80
CA THR A 610 6.11 -60.74 9.52
C THR A 610 5.18 -61.62 10.38
N SER A 611 4.19 -62.23 9.72
CA SER A 611 3.73 -63.58 10.03
C SER A 611 3.43 -64.37 8.74
N THR A 612 4.00 -65.57 8.67
CA THR A 612 3.93 -66.60 7.63
C THR A 612 2.61 -67.38 7.60
N ALA A 613 2.08 -67.74 6.42
CA ALA A 613 1.56 -69.09 6.08
C ALA A 613 0.96 -69.19 4.65
N SER A 614 1.63 -69.98 3.81
CA SER A 614 1.17 -71.03 2.86
C SER A 614 -0.07 -70.91 1.94
N THR A 615 0.25 -71.08 0.65
CA THR A 615 -0.33 -72.01 -0.38
C THR A 615 -1.61 -71.71 -1.18
N ALA A 616 -1.40 -71.69 -2.50
CA ALA A 616 -2.10 -72.43 -3.59
C ALA A 616 -3.08 -71.68 -4.52
N ASN A 617 -2.65 -71.66 -5.80
CA ASN A 617 -3.37 -71.84 -7.08
C ASN A 617 -4.49 -70.88 -7.52
N GLY A 618 -4.40 -70.44 -8.78
CA GLY A 618 -5.56 -70.07 -9.60
C GLY A 618 -5.32 -68.99 -10.66
N THR A 619 -5.44 -69.38 -11.93
CA THR A 619 -5.16 -68.67 -13.19
C THR A 619 -6.18 -67.61 -13.65
N ALA A 620 -5.67 -66.66 -14.46
CA ALA A 620 -6.32 -65.88 -15.55
C ALA A 620 -7.37 -64.81 -15.15
N THR A 621 -7.53 -63.65 -15.80
CA THR A 621 -7.34 -63.19 -17.19
C THR A 621 -7.09 -61.67 -17.25
N ALA A 622 -6.49 -61.22 -18.36
CA ALA A 622 -6.10 -59.85 -18.67
C ALA A 622 -7.26 -58.91 -19.07
N VAL A 623 -7.15 -57.61 -18.76
CA VAL A 623 -7.60 -56.51 -19.64
C VAL A 623 -6.63 -55.33 -19.55
N VAL A 624 -6.10 -54.97 -20.72
CA VAL A 624 -5.19 -53.86 -21.01
C VAL A 624 -5.94 -52.52 -21.02
N LYS A 625 -5.42 -51.50 -20.32
CA LYS A 625 -5.66 -50.08 -20.66
C LYS A 625 -4.32 -49.34 -20.76
N LYS A 626 -4.02 -48.87 -21.98
CA LYS A 626 -2.84 -48.08 -22.35
C LYS A 626 -2.85 -46.71 -21.65
N GLN A 627 -1.75 -46.33 -21.00
CA GLN A 627 -1.42 -44.94 -20.67
C GLN A 627 -0.49 -44.34 -21.75
N PRO A 628 -0.63 -43.05 -22.13
CA PRO A 628 0.26 -42.40 -23.08
C PRO A 628 1.62 -42.03 -22.44
N LYS A 629 2.68 -42.14 -23.25
CA LYS A 629 4.09 -41.85 -22.93
C LYS A 629 4.32 -40.38 -22.56
N GLU A 630 4.93 -40.12 -21.40
CA GLU A 630 5.57 -38.85 -21.08
C GLU A 630 6.81 -38.61 -21.97
N ARG A 631 6.87 -37.43 -22.60
CA ARG A 631 8.04 -36.95 -23.34
C ARG A 631 9.13 -36.50 -22.36
N ARG A 632 10.25 -37.22 -22.35
CA ARG A 632 11.54 -36.78 -21.77
C ARG A 632 12.06 -35.54 -22.51
N THR A 633 11.91 -34.37 -21.91
CA THR A 633 12.67 -33.15 -22.27
C THR A 633 12.83 -32.26 -21.02
N GLN A 634 13.47 -32.77 -19.96
CA GLN A 634 13.70 -32.01 -18.72
C GLN A 634 15.15 -32.06 -18.17
N SER A 635 16.11 -32.65 -18.88
CA SER A 635 17.44 -32.91 -18.29
C SER A 635 18.52 -31.87 -18.57
N ARG A 636 18.31 -30.85 -19.42
CA ARG A 636 19.37 -29.89 -19.80
C ARG A 636 19.28 -28.51 -19.13
N LEU A 637 18.10 -28.05 -18.72
CA LEU A 637 17.90 -26.75 -18.08
C LEU A 637 18.01 -26.77 -16.54
N LYS A 638 17.68 -27.89 -15.89
CA LYS A 638 17.86 -28.05 -14.43
C LYS A 638 19.32 -27.96 -13.98
N ARG A 639 20.29 -28.29 -14.85
CA ARG A 639 21.73 -28.23 -14.53
C ARG A 639 22.28 -26.81 -14.47
N VAL A 640 21.73 -25.87 -15.25
CA VAL A 640 22.18 -24.47 -15.26
C VAL A 640 21.77 -23.75 -13.97
N VAL A 641 20.65 -24.17 -13.35
CA VAL A 641 20.10 -23.53 -12.15
C VAL A 641 20.84 -23.95 -10.86
N THR A 642 21.34 -25.18 -10.78
CA THR A 642 22.06 -25.66 -9.58
C THR A 642 23.44 -25.02 -9.41
N ASP A 643 24.13 -24.70 -10.51
CA ASP A 643 25.49 -24.11 -10.48
C ASP A 643 25.51 -22.61 -10.12
N LEU A 644 24.35 -21.96 -10.03
CA LEU A 644 24.18 -20.54 -9.69
C LEU A 644 24.02 -20.28 -8.18
N PHE A 645 23.88 -21.33 -7.35
CA PHE A 645 23.69 -21.20 -5.89
C PHE A 645 24.87 -21.70 -5.04
N ALA A 646 25.96 -22.16 -5.66
CA ALA A 646 27.18 -22.49 -4.93
C ALA A 646 28.04 -21.22 -4.69
N PRO A 647 28.59 -21.00 -3.49
CA PRO A 647 29.51 -19.88 -3.25
C PRO A 647 30.79 -20.10 -4.06
N LYS A 648 30.98 -19.31 -5.13
CA LYS A 648 32.27 -19.22 -5.83
C LYS A 648 33.16 -18.22 -5.09
N PHE A 649 34.02 -18.72 -4.21
CA PHE A 649 35.14 -17.95 -3.70
C PHE A 649 36.21 -17.82 -4.79
N PRO A 650 36.75 -16.62 -5.06
CA PRO A 650 37.93 -16.50 -5.90
C PRO A 650 39.15 -17.02 -5.11
N VAL A 651 39.68 -18.18 -5.51
CA VAL A 651 40.99 -18.66 -5.06
C VAL A 651 42.05 -17.85 -5.79
N SER A 652 42.71 -16.93 -5.09
CA SER A 652 43.93 -16.28 -5.60
C SER A 652 45.03 -17.33 -5.69
N LYS A 653 45.44 -17.71 -6.92
CA LYS A 653 46.70 -18.42 -7.15
C LYS A 653 47.85 -17.47 -6.86
N ALA A 654 48.42 -17.55 -5.67
CA ALA A 654 49.75 -17.02 -5.42
C ALA A 654 50.76 -17.86 -6.23
N ARG A 655 51.40 -17.24 -7.23
CA ARG A 655 52.62 -17.76 -7.83
C ARG A 655 53.70 -17.73 -6.74
N ARG A 656 54.22 -18.90 -6.38
CA ARG A 656 55.54 -19.00 -5.76
C ARG A 656 56.55 -18.85 -6.90
N ASP A 657 57.18 -17.70 -7.00
CA ASP A 657 58.42 -17.58 -7.75
C ASP A 657 59.55 -18.02 -6.81
N SER A 658 60.30 -18.99 -7.29
CA SER A 658 61.53 -19.51 -6.73
C SER A 658 62.72 -18.78 -7.36
N SER A 659 63.40 -17.94 -6.58
CA SER A 659 64.84 -17.64 -6.64
C SER A 659 65.17 -16.58 -5.60
#